data_AF-A0AAU5BSB8-F1
#
_entry.id   AF-A0AAU5BSB8-F1
#
_cell.length_a   1.000
_cell.length_b   1.000
_cell.length_c   1.000
_cell.angle_alpha   90.00
_cell.angle_beta   90.00
_cell.angle_gamma   90.00
#
_symmetry.space_group_name_H-M   'P 1'
#
loop_
_entity.id
_entity.type
_entity.pdbx_description
1 polymer ?
#
loop_
_entity_poly.entity_id
_entity_poly.type
_entity_poly.pdbx_seq_one_letter_code
_entity_poly.pdbx_strand_id
1 'polypeptide(L)'
;MPPARLSTRARTLLIGAVLLALPAVTVTPSAAVIGAAEHPGAQTGPAQEQSDLPYPNIDVRGDKRVAPTAGQLRAAQELDGAAIRWGRFGTPRLLTPQGRNALTATSATDPRTLALDHIREHAALYGLSGAELEALTVVKSYRTEHNGVRHVFIGQSDRGVPVHGARLSVAVDASGRILTVTGSLVAEARATGKAVLGKGAALDRAAASVGTDSPSGTPSDSPSGTAAATAGRVTFPLADGTARPAWRTTLTADNKHLYDIVVDAGNGTVLQRIDLTSNEGPEGRVFTDQNPTLGSATTVPFSGLGRSWVTGRVTTGNNGEVSQDLDGEETLGHQPQTPAAGDPAYQHFAYTFTDAFRTSGGTDLTTDRDAVVTQAFYYANRMHDHLYGLGFDEASGNFQEDNLGAGGAGGDRVQVYVDFDANGDSACNADFGTPADGQNPTMRLFVGRASCDNHNVHRAMNGDTVAHEYSHGLSHRLVGGGDMGDGVQTGALGEGWSDAVATSLWNDPVYGEYNNGRPTGIRRVAYDNSHLTYADLCDDGTCSVHSDGEIWATTMWDMRTALVGAYGYTTGKQRHEQLMVDGMKQTPSSPDFLDARDGILAADRADHGGANQCLLWGVFARRGMGASATSPSQGQADPATDYPASCRPTADAGGPYTTKEGSDVRLDAGGSTVPGGGGGYSWDFDGDGAYDDATGVSPLFDRVGQDGTYTVGLRVGNAAGADTDTATVTVTNVAPTVNLTVQGPREEGGKLTVSGTVTDPGWLDPLTATIDPGDGKPVALPGQSENNRPDATLAFSREIAFGDNGTFTVKICGSDDDTSACREADVTVANVDPSAVIDKTGAVPLAGGRTLVVRSGEEKRYTARITDPGSDDETMGWAWGDGTPPTTTTSLVNPPGTDPARSPSVQPRDLTDAPAHTYTKPCLYQLSLTARDDDGGTGTDGMPLIVQGHAPLSLLADVWYVKYLTGDLTGLGKETLDCYLKIVQHSSAVFSEKVDVSTQGKAANVLFLNLLMDPKRSLDRQLLAAWLNFANGSFDPYELVDTDSDLKADTPFLEAVQNAEKVRLDPQATKQQLSAQAAILTCINIPLV
;
A
#
# COMPACT_ATOMS: atom_id res chain seq x y z
N MET A 1 32.26 -4.61 13.56
CA MET A 1 33.59 -4.28 14.14
C MET A 1 34.05 -2.91 13.61
N PRO A 2 34.98 -2.19 14.29
CA PRO A 2 35.48 -0.84 13.92
C PRO A 2 36.81 -0.95 13.12
N PRO A 3 37.66 0.11 12.93
CA PRO A 3 37.52 1.60 13.01
C PRO A 3 37.74 2.25 11.59
N ALA A 4 38.04 3.53 11.30
CA ALA A 4 38.83 4.65 11.90
C ALA A 4 38.41 6.02 11.24
N ARG A 5 38.67 7.27 11.72
CA ARG A 5 39.84 7.96 12.36
C ARG A 5 41.06 8.13 11.41
N LEU A 6 41.85 9.22 11.31
CA LEU A 6 42.02 10.61 11.86
C LEU A 6 43.07 11.35 10.94
N SER A 7 43.38 12.67 10.89
CA SER A 7 42.78 13.94 11.41
C SER A 7 43.53 15.24 11.00
N THR A 8 42.80 16.27 10.53
CA THR A 8 42.99 17.74 10.81
C THR A 8 44.25 18.54 10.35
N ARG A 9 44.07 19.88 10.32
CA ARG A 9 45.03 21.04 10.31
C ARG A 9 45.57 21.49 8.93
N ALA A 10 45.52 22.75 8.49
CA ALA A 10 45.46 24.13 9.06
C ALA A 10 46.82 24.89 9.12
N ARG A 11 46.80 26.18 8.72
CA ARG A 11 47.89 27.17 8.88
C ARG A 11 47.32 28.61 8.97
N THR A 12 48.13 29.54 9.51
CA THR A 12 47.68 30.89 9.94
C THR A 12 48.80 31.93 9.79
N LEU A 13 48.47 33.15 9.32
CA LEU A 13 49.23 34.41 9.39
C LEU A 13 48.23 35.55 9.07
N LEU A 14 48.06 36.73 9.70
CA LEU A 14 48.75 37.65 10.65
C LEU A 14 49.34 38.97 10.07
N ILE A 15 48.53 40.05 10.20
CA ILE A 15 48.86 41.43 10.69
C ILE A 15 49.55 42.50 9.78
N GLY A 16 48.99 43.72 9.79
CA GLY A 16 49.61 45.05 9.47
C GLY A 16 49.10 45.75 8.19
N ALA A 17 48.44 46.93 8.12
CA ALA A 17 48.10 48.04 9.06
C ALA A 17 49.25 49.04 9.38
N VAL A 18 49.10 50.38 9.52
CA VAL A 18 47.94 51.33 9.64
C VAL A 18 48.29 52.74 9.05
N LEU A 19 47.35 53.47 8.40
CA LEU A 19 47.30 54.97 8.26
C LEU A 19 45.92 55.40 7.65
N LEU A 20 44.94 56.12 8.25
CA LEU A 20 44.76 57.22 9.24
C LEU A 20 44.69 58.67 8.66
N ALA A 21 43.49 59.25 8.67
CA ALA A 21 43.20 60.69 8.67
C ALA A 21 41.83 60.96 9.33
N LEU A 22 41.70 62.05 10.10
CA LEU A 22 40.49 62.50 10.82
C LEU A 22 40.50 64.04 10.88
N PRO A 23 39.34 64.71 10.96
CA PRO A 23 38.89 65.20 12.28
C PRO A 23 37.37 65.11 12.53
N ALA A 24 36.97 65.22 13.80
CA ALA A 24 35.59 65.46 14.23
C ALA A 24 35.24 66.99 14.16
N VAL A 25 34.03 67.47 14.48
CA VAL A 25 33.53 67.62 15.86
C VAL A 25 31.99 67.81 15.91
N THR A 26 31.35 67.00 16.77
CA THR A 26 30.03 67.11 17.45
C THR A 26 28.90 68.02 16.95
N VAL A 27 27.70 67.44 16.87
CA VAL A 27 26.51 67.91 17.64
C VAL A 27 25.87 66.69 18.33
N THR A 28 25.33 66.86 19.54
CA THR A 28 24.73 65.79 20.36
C THR A 28 23.21 65.75 20.26
N PRO A 29 22.57 64.57 20.16
CA PRO A 29 21.25 64.37 20.75
C PRO A 29 21.40 64.26 22.27
N SER A 30 20.65 65.07 23.02
CA SER A 30 20.63 65.02 24.49
C SER A 30 20.05 63.70 24.99
N ALA A 31 20.38 63.33 26.23
CA ALA A 31 19.62 62.31 26.96
C ALA A 31 18.20 62.85 27.25
N ALA A 32 17.27 62.62 26.32
CA ALA A 32 15.86 62.81 26.58
C ALA A 32 15.46 61.78 27.65
N VAL A 33 15.14 62.26 28.84
CA VAL A 33 14.63 61.42 29.93
C VAL A 33 13.28 60.87 29.47
N ILE A 34 13.25 59.59 29.07
CA ILE A 34 12.02 58.81 29.14
C ILE A 34 11.74 58.68 30.63
N GLY A 35 10.97 59.63 31.15
CA GLY A 35 10.45 59.57 32.50
C GLY A 35 9.66 58.28 32.64
N ALA A 36 9.59 57.74 33.85
CA ALA A 36 8.57 56.76 34.15
C ALA A 36 7.23 57.42 33.84
N ALA A 37 6.55 56.97 32.79
CA ALA A 37 5.14 57.24 32.61
C ALA A 37 4.44 56.53 33.77
N GLU A 38 4.21 57.29 34.85
CA GLU A 38 3.31 56.89 35.92
C GLU A 38 1.92 56.76 35.29
N HIS A 39 1.62 55.57 34.74
CA HIS A 39 0.24 55.20 34.46
C HIS A 39 -0.53 55.45 35.76
N PRO A 40 -1.61 56.26 35.73
CA PRO A 40 -2.42 56.51 36.90
C PRO A 40 -2.75 55.17 37.55
N GLY A 41 -2.42 55.05 38.84
CA GLY A 41 -2.43 53.76 39.51
C GLY A 41 -3.78 53.08 39.31
N ALA A 42 -3.76 51.80 38.96
CA ALA A 42 -4.96 51.00 38.70
C ALA A 42 -5.96 51.26 39.83
N GLN A 43 -7.00 52.03 39.52
CA GLN A 43 -8.10 52.19 40.46
C GLN A 43 -8.75 50.82 40.54
N THR A 44 -8.91 50.35 41.77
CA THR A 44 -9.95 49.38 42.10
C THR A 44 -11.22 49.78 41.35
N GLY A 45 -11.86 48.84 40.66
CA GLY A 45 -13.20 49.09 40.08
C GLY A 45 -14.10 49.73 41.14
N PRO A 46 -15.00 50.65 40.74
CA PRO A 46 -15.80 51.42 41.69
C PRO A 46 -16.47 50.48 42.69
N ALA A 47 -16.51 50.89 43.97
CA ALA A 47 -16.74 49.99 45.12
C ALA A 47 -18.16 49.38 45.23
N GLN A 48 -18.94 49.40 44.15
CA GLN A 48 -20.25 48.78 43.98
C GLN A 48 -20.15 47.26 43.76
N GLU A 49 -19.10 46.73 43.14
CA GLU A 49 -18.96 45.28 42.92
C GLU A 49 -18.90 44.45 44.23
N GLN A 50 -18.69 45.12 45.37
CA GLN A 50 -18.67 44.51 46.71
C GLN A 50 -19.97 44.69 47.51
N SER A 51 -20.99 45.41 47.05
CA SER A 51 -22.23 45.58 47.84
C SER A 51 -23.19 44.39 47.80
N ASP A 52 -23.09 43.55 46.76
CA ASP A 52 -24.18 42.64 46.38
C ASP A 52 -23.91 41.17 46.79
N LEU A 53 -22.79 40.91 47.46
CA LEU A 53 -22.52 39.65 48.15
C LEU A 53 -22.97 39.73 49.63
N PRO A 54 -23.63 38.70 50.19
CA PRO A 54 -23.99 38.67 51.61
C PRO A 54 -22.80 38.92 52.55
N TYR A 55 -21.61 38.45 52.15
CA TYR A 55 -20.34 38.75 52.79
C TYR A 55 -19.27 39.02 51.72
N PRO A 56 -18.82 40.29 51.54
CA PRO A 56 -17.94 40.65 50.43
C PRO A 56 -16.60 39.93 50.44
N ASN A 57 -16.00 39.74 49.26
CA ASN A 57 -14.64 39.20 49.14
C ASN A 57 -13.61 40.15 49.77
N ILE A 58 -12.58 39.58 50.41
CA ILE A 58 -11.52 40.32 51.10
C ILE A 58 -10.17 39.74 50.69
N ASP A 59 -9.19 40.61 50.40
CA ASP A 59 -7.77 40.24 50.40
C ASP A 59 -6.96 41.43 50.95
N VAL A 60 -6.35 41.28 52.14
CA VAL A 60 -5.60 42.37 52.80
C VAL A 60 -4.39 42.86 51.99
N ARG A 61 -4.02 42.15 50.93
CA ARG A 61 -2.96 42.56 49.98
C ARG A 61 -3.44 43.65 49.01
N GLY A 62 -4.74 43.74 48.71
CA GLY A 62 -5.30 44.65 47.69
C GLY A 62 -4.59 44.54 46.34
N ASP A 63 -4.42 45.65 45.63
CA ASP A 63 -3.67 45.73 44.36
C ASP A 63 -2.16 45.97 44.52
N LYS A 64 -1.65 46.00 45.76
CA LYS A 64 -0.23 46.26 46.04
C LYS A 64 0.66 45.18 45.44
N ARG A 65 1.76 45.60 44.80
CA ARG A 65 2.73 44.75 44.11
C ARG A 65 4.14 45.05 44.60
N VAL A 66 4.94 44.00 44.75
CA VAL A 66 6.40 44.08 44.88
C VAL A 66 7.01 44.13 43.47
N ALA A 67 7.88 45.09 43.21
CA ALA A 67 8.62 45.20 41.95
C ALA A 67 9.76 44.16 41.88
N PRO A 68 10.12 43.64 40.69
CA PRO A 68 11.28 42.77 40.54
C PRO A 68 12.58 43.51 40.87
N THR A 69 13.50 42.83 41.56
CA THR A 69 14.80 43.40 41.90
C THR A 69 15.70 43.56 40.68
N ALA A 70 16.70 44.45 40.76
CA ALA A 70 17.70 44.63 39.70
C ALA A 70 18.53 43.35 39.41
N GLY A 71 18.55 42.37 40.32
CA GLY A 71 19.13 41.04 40.05
C GLY A 71 18.24 40.21 39.12
N GLN A 72 16.94 40.13 39.44
CA GLN A 72 15.95 39.41 38.64
C GLN A 72 15.76 40.03 37.25
N LEU A 73 15.84 41.36 37.14
CA LEU A 73 15.77 42.06 35.85
C LEU A 73 16.98 41.76 34.95
N ARG A 74 18.18 41.48 35.51
CA ARG A 74 19.32 40.99 34.72
C ARG A 74 19.16 39.53 34.31
N ALA A 75 18.73 38.66 35.24
CA ALA A 75 18.41 37.27 34.91
C ALA A 75 17.29 37.14 33.83
N ALA A 76 16.39 38.12 33.75
CA ALA A 76 15.40 38.24 32.69
C ALA A 76 15.99 38.67 31.33
N GLN A 77 17.06 39.48 31.33
CA GLN A 77 17.79 39.89 30.12
C GLN A 77 18.72 38.79 29.59
N GLU A 78 19.13 37.85 30.45
CA GLU A 78 19.94 36.68 30.11
C GLU A 78 19.10 35.53 29.50
N LEU A 79 17.76 35.63 29.54
CA LEU A 79 16.82 34.65 28.98
C LEU A 79 16.51 34.92 27.49
N ASP A 80 17.43 34.49 26.63
CA ASP A 80 17.31 34.57 25.18
C ASP A 80 16.06 33.85 24.63
N GLY A 81 15.16 34.62 24.00
CA GLY A 81 13.95 34.11 23.35
C GLY A 81 12.79 33.79 24.29
N ALA A 82 12.66 34.48 25.43
CA ALA A 82 11.53 34.35 26.35
C ALA A 82 10.90 35.71 26.75
N ALA A 83 9.58 35.84 26.60
CA ALA A 83 8.80 36.96 27.11
C ALA A 83 8.33 36.67 28.55
N ILE A 84 8.39 37.69 29.43
CA ILE A 84 8.15 37.53 30.87
C ILE A 84 7.14 38.57 31.38
N ARG A 85 6.01 38.12 31.95
CA ARG A 85 5.05 38.96 32.67
C ARG A 85 5.24 38.80 34.16
N TRP A 86 5.52 39.89 34.87
CA TRP A 86 5.78 39.88 36.33
C TRP A 86 4.50 39.72 37.16
N GLY A 87 4.63 39.02 38.29
CA GLY A 87 3.57 38.79 39.28
C GLY A 87 3.52 39.86 40.37
N ARG A 88 2.64 39.65 41.35
CA ARG A 88 2.44 40.62 42.46
C ARG A 88 3.55 40.59 43.52
N PHE A 89 4.44 39.61 43.49
CA PHE A 89 5.49 39.36 44.48
C PHE A 89 6.91 39.53 43.93
N GLY A 90 7.09 40.32 42.86
CA GLY A 90 8.39 40.53 42.21
C GLY A 90 8.93 39.31 41.43
N THR A 91 8.31 38.13 41.52
CA THR A 91 8.64 36.95 40.69
C THR A 91 7.92 37.01 39.34
N PRO A 92 8.31 36.21 38.34
CA PRO A 92 7.47 35.94 37.17
C PRO A 92 6.06 35.45 37.53
N ARG A 93 5.11 35.70 36.63
CA ARG A 93 3.75 35.13 36.59
C ARG A 93 3.47 34.33 35.31
N LEU A 94 4.18 34.67 34.23
CA LEU A 94 4.15 33.98 32.94
C LEU A 94 5.54 34.07 32.31
N LEU A 95 6.06 32.94 31.84
CA LEU A 95 7.09 32.86 30.82
C LEU A 95 6.51 32.14 29.59
N THR A 96 6.71 32.74 28.42
CA THR A 96 6.35 32.21 27.09
C THR A 96 7.53 32.40 26.16
N PRO A 97 7.74 31.55 25.15
CA PRO A 97 8.79 31.78 24.17
C PRO A 97 8.48 33.01 23.32
N GLN A 98 9.53 33.63 22.79
CA GLN A 98 9.48 34.81 21.93
C GLN A 98 10.40 34.57 20.72
N GLY A 99 9.83 34.59 19.51
CA GLY A 99 10.55 34.20 18.29
C GLY A 99 10.95 32.72 18.21
N ARG A 100 10.36 31.86 19.06
CA ARG A 100 10.63 30.42 19.19
C ARG A 100 9.35 29.66 19.55
N ASN A 101 9.34 28.34 19.34
CA ASN A 101 8.16 27.50 19.60
C ASN A 101 8.15 26.87 21.01
N ALA A 102 9.23 27.04 21.80
CA ALA A 102 9.36 26.50 23.16
C ALA A 102 10.43 27.28 23.95
N LEU A 103 10.37 27.23 25.28
CA LEU A 103 11.36 27.82 26.21
C LEU A 103 12.64 26.97 26.33
N THR A 104 12.60 25.68 26.01
CA THR A 104 13.78 24.79 26.04
C THR A 104 13.92 23.94 24.78
N ALA A 105 15.13 23.44 24.55
CA ALA A 105 15.38 22.34 23.64
C ALA A 105 14.70 21.03 24.11
N THR A 106 14.68 20.02 23.23
CA THR A 106 14.13 18.68 23.51
C THR A 106 14.94 17.95 24.59
N SER A 107 14.28 17.10 25.36
CA SER A 107 14.90 16.40 26.49
C SER A 107 14.29 15.02 26.73
N ALA A 108 15.12 14.06 27.11
CA ALA A 108 14.67 12.73 27.56
C ALA A 108 14.45 12.64 29.08
N THR A 109 14.62 13.76 29.80
CA THR A 109 14.46 13.83 31.26
C THR A 109 12.98 13.72 31.64
N ASP A 110 12.66 13.05 32.75
CA ASP A 110 11.27 13.01 33.24
C ASP A 110 10.72 14.44 33.44
N PRO A 111 9.53 14.78 32.90
CA PRO A 111 8.98 16.13 32.96
C PRO A 111 8.87 16.75 34.35
N ARG A 112 8.73 15.96 35.43
CA ARG A 112 8.68 16.49 36.81
C ARG A 112 10.05 16.95 37.29
N THR A 113 11.08 16.22 36.89
CA THR A 113 12.49 16.54 37.17
C THR A 113 12.92 17.74 36.34
N LEU A 114 12.69 17.68 35.02
CA LEU A 114 12.95 18.78 34.08
C LEU A 114 12.30 20.12 34.53
N ALA A 115 11.05 20.07 34.98
CA ALA A 115 10.34 21.25 35.46
C ALA A 115 10.91 21.82 36.77
N LEU A 116 11.40 20.99 37.70
CA LEU A 116 12.07 21.48 38.91
C LEU A 116 13.44 22.08 38.60
N ASP A 117 14.22 21.41 37.76
CA ASP A 117 15.59 21.80 37.47
C ASP A 117 15.64 23.09 36.66
N HIS A 118 14.72 23.29 35.71
CA HIS A 118 14.56 24.58 35.02
C HIS A 118 14.33 25.76 35.99
N ILE A 119 13.56 25.57 37.08
CA ILE A 119 13.33 26.64 38.08
C ILE A 119 14.56 26.85 38.98
N ARG A 120 15.36 25.80 39.22
CA ARG A 120 16.63 25.86 39.97
C ARG A 120 17.73 26.56 39.18
N GLU A 121 17.87 26.23 37.90
CA GLU A 121 18.79 26.89 36.96
C GLU A 121 18.51 28.40 36.87
N HIS A 122 17.23 28.78 36.80
CA HIS A 122 16.78 30.17 36.70
C HIS A 122 16.41 30.78 38.06
N ALA A 123 16.94 30.27 39.17
CA ALA A 123 16.59 30.73 40.53
C ALA A 123 16.78 32.25 40.74
N ALA A 124 17.77 32.85 40.09
CA ALA A 124 18.05 34.29 40.13
C ALA A 124 16.90 35.15 39.56
N LEU A 125 16.07 34.61 38.66
CA LEU A 125 14.87 35.25 38.12
C LEU A 125 13.72 35.27 39.15
N TYR A 126 13.59 34.19 39.93
CA TYR A 126 12.56 34.06 40.96
C TYR A 126 12.96 34.72 42.30
N GLY A 127 14.22 35.10 42.46
CA GLY A 127 14.72 35.77 43.67
C GLY A 127 14.80 34.85 44.90
N LEU A 128 14.82 33.53 44.70
CA LEU A 128 14.70 32.54 45.77
C LEU A 128 16.06 32.23 46.41
N SER A 129 16.08 32.09 47.74
CA SER A 129 17.23 31.55 48.45
C SER A 129 17.35 30.03 48.22
N GLY A 130 18.57 29.47 48.39
CA GLY A 130 18.80 28.02 48.26
C GLY A 130 17.89 27.16 49.17
N ALA A 131 17.53 27.66 50.35
CA ALA A 131 16.60 26.99 51.26
C ALA A 131 15.14 26.99 50.78
N GLU A 132 14.75 27.94 49.92
CA GLU A 132 13.42 27.97 49.29
C GLU A 132 13.38 27.09 48.03
N LEU A 133 14.48 27.00 47.28
CA LEU A 133 14.63 26.07 46.14
C LEU A 133 14.52 24.60 46.57
N GLU A 134 15.15 24.22 47.68
CA GLU A 134 15.01 22.89 48.29
C GLU A 134 13.61 22.64 48.89
N ALA A 135 12.83 23.70 49.10
CA ALA A 135 11.45 23.62 49.60
C ALA A 135 10.39 23.63 48.47
N LEU A 136 10.81 23.65 47.20
CA LEU A 136 9.95 23.46 46.03
C LEU A 136 9.69 21.97 45.79
N THR A 137 8.41 21.61 45.63
CA THR A 137 8.00 20.21 45.41
C THR A 137 6.94 20.10 44.31
N VAL A 138 6.97 19.02 43.53
CA VAL A 138 5.91 18.74 42.54
C VAL A 138 4.68 18.19 43.26
N VAL A 139 3.64 19.03 43.39
CA VAL A 139 2.42 18.75 44.15
C VAL A 139 1.31 18.10 43.31
N LYS A 140 1.38 18.21 41.97
CA LYS A 140 0.49 17.51 41.02
C LYS A 140 1.20 17.38 39.68
N SER A 141 0.97 16.30 38.94
CA SER A 141 1.33 16.22 37.51
C SER A 141 0.47 15.19 36.79
N TYR A 142 -0.01 15.54 35.60
CA TYR A 142 -0.84 14.70 34.72
C TYR A 142 -0.55 14.98 33.25
N ARG A 143 -0.96 14.07 32.36
CA ARG A 143 -0.91 14.23 30.90
C ARG A 143 -2.30 14.59 30.38
N THR A 144 -2.38 15.48 29.41
CA THR A 144 -3.57 15.80 28.63
C THR A 144 -3.57 14.91 27.39
N GLU A 145 -4.58 14.05 27.24
CA GLU A 145 -4.50 12.94 26.29
C GLU A 145 -4.55 13.38 24.81
N HIS A 146 -5.36 14.38 24.46
CA HIS A 146 -5.58 14.79 23.07
C HIS A 146 -4.37 15.48 22.41
N ASN A 147 -3.45 16.06 23.20
CA ASN A 147 -2.25 16.77 22.71
C ASN A 147 -0.93 16.23 23.29
N GLY A 148 -1.01 15.25 24.20
CA GLY A 148 0.13 14.63 24.85
C GLY A 148 0.88 15.48 25.88
N VAL A 149 0.51 16.76 26.09
CA VAL A 149 1.21 17.69 26.99
C VAL A 149 1.11 17.22 28.44
N ARG A 150 2.24 17.21 29.15
CA ARG A 150 2.30 16.94 30.59
C ARG A 150 2.37 18.25 31.36
N HIS A 151 1.36 18.47 32.20
CA HIS A 151 1.33 19.58 33.15
C HIS A 151 2.03 19.15 34.44
N VAL A 152 2.88 20.02 34.99
CA VAL A 152 3.62 19.80 36.24
C VAL A 152 3.43 21.00 37.15
N PHE A 153 2.88 20.77 38.34
CA PHE A 153 2.57 21.83 39.30
C PHE A 153 3.58 21.80 40.44
N ILE A 154 4.36 22.87 40.58
CA ILE A 154 5.40 23.02 41.61
C ILE A 154 4.86 23.95 42.70
N GLY A 155 4.79 23.48 43.95
CA GLY A 155 4.37 24.26 45.11
C GLY A 155 5.55 24.66 45.99
N GLN A 156 5.48 25.86 46.57
CA GLN A 156 6.44 26.35 47.56
C GLN A 156 5.97 26.05 48.99
N SER A 157 6.91 25.78 49.90
CA SER A 157 6.64 25.62 51.32
C SER A 157 7.64 26.39 52.19
N ASP A 158 7.19 26.82 53.37
CA ASP A 158 8.04 27.34 54.44
C ASP A 158 8.09 26.27 55.56
N ARG A 159 9.25 25.61 55.70
CA ARG A 159 9.46 24.50 56.67
C ARG A 159 8.39 23.40 56.58
N GLY A 160 7.91 23.09 55.38
CA GLY A 160 6.85 22.10 55.12
C GLY A 160 5.41 22.63 55.24
N VAL A 161 5.20 23.90 55.62
CA VAL A 161 3.87 24.55 55.56
C VAL A 161 3.69 25.16 54.16
N PRO A 162 2.63 24.84 53.40
CA PRO A 162 2.42 25.42 52.06
C PRO A 162 2.31 26.96 52.09
N VAL A 163 2.98 27.63 51.16
CA VAL A 163 2.85 29.09 50.99
C VAL A 163 1.60 29.38 50.15
N HIS A 164 0.68 30.20 50.68
CA HIS A 164 -0.65 30.40 50.09
C HIS A 164 -0.59 31.17 48.77
N GLY A 165 -1.04 30.54 47.69
CA GLY A 165 -0.99 31.08 46.32
C GLY A 165 0.36 30.93 45.61
N ALA A 166 1.41 30.44 46.27
CA ALA A 166 2.73 30.25 45.67
C ALA A 166 2.83 28.88 44.97
N ARG A 167 2.54 28.87 43.67
CA ARG A 167 2.55 27.69 42.81
C ARG A 167 2.85 28.06 41.37
N LEU A 168 3.71 27.28 40.73
CA LEU A 168 3.90 27.28 39.29
C LEU A 168 3.17 26.11 38.63
N SER A 169 2.85 26.26 37.35
CA SER A 169 2.41 25.24 36.41
C SER A 169 3.33 25.29 35.19
N VAL A 170 4.06 24.20 34.94
CA VAL A 170 4.97 24.04 33.81
C VAL A 170 4.30 23.11 32.79
N ALA A 171 4.21 23.52 31.53
CA ALA A 171 3.70 22.70 30.44
C ALA A 171 4.88 22.10 29.67
N VAL A 172 4.96 20.77 29.60
CA VAL A 172 6.02 20.02 28.91
C VAL A 172 5.40 19.20 27.78
N ASP A 173 5.93 19.32 26.56
CA ASP A 173 5.41 18.59 25.41
C ASP A 173 5.90 17.12 25.32
N ALA A 174 5.39 16.38 24.33
CA ALA A 174 5.75 14.97 24.11
C ALA A 174 7.23 14.75 23.71
N SER A 175 7.97 15.81 23.36
CA SER A 175 9.40 15.80 23.04
C SER A 175 10.29 16.31 24.19
N GLY A 176 9.68 16.53 25.37
CA GLY A 176 10.38 17.01 26.56
C GLY A 176 10.83 18.47 26.48
N ARG A 177 10.16 19.31 25.67
CA ARG A 177 10.36 20.77 25.68
C ARG A 177 9.42 21.43 26.67
N ILE A 178 9.90 22.41 27.44
CA ILE A 178 9.03 23.30 28.20
C ILE A 178 8.40 24.29 27.24
N LEU A 179 7.07 24.32 27.17
CA LEU A 179 6.32 25.27 26.35
C LEU A 179 6.09 26.59 27.10
N THR A 180 5.60 26.51 28.34
CA THR A 180 5.28 27.68 29.18
C THR A 180 5.48 27.39 30.66
N VAL A 181 5.71 28.46 31.44
CA VAL A 181 5.70 28.44 32.90
C VAL A 181 4.71 29.51 33.37
N THR A 182 3.69 29.12 34.14
CA THR A 182 2.61 30.02 34.58
C THR A 182 2.40 29.95 36.10
N GLY A 183 1.79 30.98 36.69
CA GLY A 183 1.68 31.11 38.14
C GLY A 183 2.88 31.81 38.77
N SER A 184 2.89 31.98 40.09
CA SER A 184 3.91 32.76 40.79
C SER A 184 4.44 32.06 42.04
N LEU A 185 5.65 32.43 42.44
CA LEU A 185 6.26 32.07 43.72
C LEU A 185 6.35 33.34 44.58
N VAL A 186 6.94 33.22 45.76
CA VAL A 186 7.21 34.35 46.67
C VAL A 186 8.68 34.29 47.09
N ALA A 187 9.43 35.35 46.86
CA ALA A 187 10.76 35.50 47.44
C ALA A 187 10.67 35.87 48.93
N GLU A 188 11.57 35.32 49.76
CA GLU A 188 11.59 35.50 51.21
C GLU A 188 10.28 35.10 51.92
N ALA A 189 9.64 34.02 51.48
CA ALA A 189 8.27 33.60 51.87
C ALA A 189 8.11 33.08 53.33
N ARG A 190 9.00 33.48 54.22
CA ARG A 190 9.20 32.94 55.57
C ARG A 190 8.23 33.56 56.58
N ALA A 191 7.40 32.73 57.21
CA ALA A 191 6.47 33.16 58.24
C ALA A 191 7.17 33.83 59.43
N THR A 192 6.68 35.02 59.79
CA THR A 192 7.12 35.83 60.94
C THR A 192 5.99 35.93 61.97
N GLY A 193 6.35 35.87 63.25
CA GLY A 193 5.40 35.81 64.37
C GLY A 193 5.18 34.38 64.93
N LYS A 194 4.28 34.25 65.90
CA LYS A 194 3.88 32.96 66.50
C LYS A 194 2.43 32.63 66.11
N ALA A 195 2.18 31.38 65.72
CA ALA A 195 0.83 30.85 65.62
C ALA A 195 0.30 30.53 67.03
N VAL A 196 -0.62 31.34 67.54
CA VAL A 196 -1.24 31.20 68.87
C VAL A 196 -2.62 30.54 68.78
N LEU A 197 -3.33 30.73 67.66
CA LEU A 197 -4.66 30.13 67.44
C LEU A 197 -4.57 28.65 67.05
N GLY A 198 -5.38 27.86 67.75
CA GLY A 198 -5.69 26.47 67.39
C GLY A 198 -6.70 26.39 66.24
N LYS A 199 -6.77 25.19 65.64
CA LYS A 199 -7.55 24.89 64.43
C LYS A 199 -9.04 25.24 64.53
N GLY A 200 -9.69 24.85 65.63
CA GLY A 200 -11.11 25.17 65.90
C GLY A 200 -11.33 26.68 66.01
N ALA A 201 -10.55 27.36 66.86
CA ALA A 201 -10.63 28.82 67.03
C ALA A 201 -10.38 29.62 65.74
N ALA A 202 -9.66 29.07 64.76
CA ALA A 202 -9.53 29.66 63.43
C ALA A 202 -10.78 29.46 62.57
N LEU A 203 -11.41 28.28 62.62
CA LEU A 203 -12.71 28.03 61.99
C LEU A 203 -13.81 28.91 62.61
N ASP A 204 -13.80 29.10 63.93
CA ASP A 204 -14.73 30.00 64.63
C ASP A 204 -14.62 31.45 64.14
N ARG A 205 -13.41 31.93 63.81
CA ARG A 205 -13.22 33.25 63.20
C ARG A 205 -13.61 33.30 61.73
N ALA A 206 -13.46 32.19 61.00
CA ALA A 206 -13.89 32.10 59.61
C ALA A 206 -15.43 32.12 59.52
N ALA A 207 -16.12 31.26 60.27
CA ALA A 207 -17.57 31.14 60.31
C ALA A 207 -18.24 32.44 60.79
N ALA A 208 -17.76 33.04 61.88
CA ALA A 208 -18.24 34.33 62.36
C ALA A 208 -18.02 35.49 61.37
N SER A 209 -17.04 35.39 60.46
CA SER A 209 -16.83 36.42 59.42
C SER A 209 -17.90 36.39 58.32
N VAL A 210 -18.58 35.26 58.15
CA VAL A 210 -19.68 35.04 57.19
C VAL A 210 -21.00 34.70 57.91
N GLY A 211 -21.16 35.22 59.13
CA GLY A 211 -22.42 35.19 59.90
C GLY A 211 -23.03 33.81 60.14
N THR A 212 -22.21 32.76 60.19
CA THR A 212 -22.67 31.38 60.41
C THR A 212 -22.00 30.75 61.63
N ASP A 213 -22.62 29.72 62.20
CA ASP A 213 -22.06 28.93 63.29
C ASP A 213 -20.98 27.96 62.77
N SER A 214 -19.97 27.67 63.59
CA SER A 214 -18.92 26.70 63.24
C SER A 214 -19.50 25.30 62.99
N PRO A 215 -19.24 24.68 61.81
CA PRO A 215 -19.68 23.32 61.52
C PRO A 215 -19.21 22.31 62.57
N SER A 216 -20.15 21.51 63.08
CA SER A 216 -19.91 20.63 64.23
C SER A 216 -18.94 19.48 63.89
N GLY A 217 -17.89 19.34 64.69
CA GLY A 217 -16.87 18.31 64.54
C GLY A 217 -15.46 18.89 64.67
N THR A 218 -14.43 18.07 64.41
CA THR A 218 -13.06 18.57 64.22
C THR A 218 -12.82 18.74 62.71
N PRO A 219 -12.52 19.94 62.19
CA PRO A 219 -12.30 20.14 60.76
C PRO A 219 -11.09 19.35 60.25
N SER A 220 -11.10 19.01 58.96
CA SER A 220 -9.99 18.29 58.30
C SER A 220 -8.80 19.22 58.03
N ASP A 221 -7.57 18.68 57.97
CA ASP A 221 -6.39 19.40 57.48
C ASP A 221 -6.33 19.49 55.94
N SER A 222 -7.17 18.71 55.25
CA SER A 222 -7.21 18.59 53.78
C SER A 222 -8.64 18.42 53.26
N PRO A 223 -9.00 18.98 52.08
CA PRO A 223 -10.30 18.77 51.45
C PRO A 223 -10.43 17.33 50.90
N SER A 224 -10.85 16.40 51.76
CA SER A 224 -11.04 14.98 51.43
C SER A 224 -12.51 14.57 51.54
N GLY A 225 -13.33 14.94 50.55
CA GLY A 225 -14.60 14.31 50.18
C GLY A 225 -15.82 14.45 51.12
N THR A 226 -15.65 14.43 52.44
CA THR A 226 -16.76 14.27 53.40
C THR A 226 -16.69 15.18 54.64
N ALA A 227 -15.73 16.11 54.68
CA ALA A 227 -15.55 17.02 55.81
C ALA A 227 -16.41 18.29 55.65
N ALA A 228 -17.32 18.55 56.60
CA ALA A 228 -18.18 19.74 56.60
C ALA A 228 -17.41 21.08 56.73
N ALA A 229 -16.16 21.04 57.19
CA ALA A 229 -15.21 22.14 57.10
C ALA A 229 -13.76 21.63 57.02
N THR A 230 -12.89 22.43 56.40
CA THR A 230 -11.43 22.26 56.45
C THR A 230 -10.78 23.40 57.22
N ALA A 231 -9.55 23.18 57.70
CA ALA A 231 -8.72 24.18 58.36
C ALA A 231 -7.23 23.77 58.27
N GLY A 232 -6.62 23.89 57.08
CA GLY A 232 -5.21 23.58 56.86
C GLY A 232 -4.28 24.73 57.27
N ARG A 233 -3.07 24.42 57.75
CA ARG A 233 -2.04 25.47 57.98
C ARG A 233 -1.45 25.94 56.66
N VAL A 234 -1.31 27.25 56.51
CA VAL A 234 -0.62 27.90 55.38
C VAL A 234 0.28 29.03 55.88
N THR A 235 1.30 29.36 55.10
CA THR A 235 2.05 30.61 55.27
C THR A 235 1.47 31.64 54.29
N PHE A 236 0.83 32.69 54.80
CA PHE A 236 0.20 33.72 53.97
C PHE A 236 1.20 34.84 53.66
N PRO A 237 1.57 35.05 52.38
CA PRO A 237 2.42 36.17 52.00
C PRO A 237 1.62 37.47 52.01
N LEU A 238 2.20 38.55 52.51
CA LEU A 238 1.64 39.90 52.49
C LEU A 238 2.24 40.72 51.34
N ALA A 239 1.63 41.87 51.05
CA ALA A 239 2.10 42.75 49.97
C ALA A 239 3.31 43.62 50.35
N ASP A 240 3.78 43.55 51.60
CA ASP A 240 5.02 44.20 52.08
C ASP A 240 6.26 43.30 51.92
N GLY A 241 6.12 42.14 51.26
CA GLY A 241 7.16 41.12 51.11
C GLY A 241 7.30 40.19 52.32
N THR A 242 6.69 40.49 53.46
CA THR A 242 6.73 39.61 54.64
C THR A 242 5.65 38.52 54.56
N ALA A 243 5.78 37.45 55.35
CA ALA A 243 4.74 36.44 55.48
C ALA A 243 4.30 36.21 56.94
N ARG A 244 3.07 35.73 57.13
CA ARG A 244 2.48 35.39 58.44
C ARG A 244 2.05 33.91 58.49
N PRO A 245 2.11 33.25 59.65
CA PRO A 245 1.47 31.95 59.83
C PRO A 245 -0.06 32.12 59.84
N ALA A 246 -0.78 31.28 59.10
CA ALA A 246 -2.23 31.38 58.97
C ALA A 246 -2.90 30.00 58.88
N TRP A 247 -4.22 30.00 59.00
CA TRP A 247 -5.10 28.87 58.74
C TRP A 247 -5.95 29.17 57.51
N ARG A 248 -5.92 28.31 56.49
CA ARG A 248 -6.86 28.32 55.36
C ARG A 248 -8.00 27.37 55.68
N THR A 249 -9.20 27.90 55.80
CA THR A 249 -10.43 27.19 56.12
C THR A 249 -11.39 27.22 54.94
N THR A 250 -12.10 26.12 54.70
CA THR A 250 -13.22 26.10 53.74
C THR A 250 -14.49 25.66 54.47
N LEU A 251 -15.57 26.41 54.33
CA LEU A 251 -16.87 26.16 54.98
C LEU A 251 -18.04 26.73 54.16
N THR A 252 -19.23 26.17 54.30
CA THR A 252 -20.46 26.68 53.68
C THR A 252 -21.24 27.51 54.68
N ALA A 253 -21.52 28.77 54.36
CA ALA A 253 -22.53 29.59 55.02
C ALA A 253 -23.91 29.37 54.36
N ASP A 254 -25.00 29.82 55.00
CA ASP A 254 -26.39 29.94 54.50
C ASP A 254 -27.03 28.74 53.74
N ASN A 255 -26.35 27.60 53.69
CA ASN A 255 -26.60 26.44 52.83
C ASN A 255 -26.37 26.67 51.32
N LYS A 256 -25.83 27.81 50.89
CA LYS A 256 -25.56 28.11 49.47
C LYS A 256 -24.11 28.57 49.21
N HIS A 257 -23.55 29.44 50.04
CA HIS A 257 -22.26 30.10 49.75
C HIS A 257 -21.05 29.39 50.40
N LEU A 258 -20.16 28.83 49.57
CA LEU A 258 -18.97 28.06 49.97
C LEU A 258 -17.74 28.96 50.00
N TYR A 259 -17.30 29.38 51.19
CA TYR A 259 -16.18 30.32 51.33
C TYR A 259 -14.83 29.63 51.54
N ASP A 260 -13.79 30.11 50.86
CA ASP A 260 -12.38 29.91 51.20
C ASP A 260 -11.84 31.12 51.97
N ILE A 261 -11.47 30.91 53.23
CA ILE A 261 -11.13 31.98 54.17
C ILE A 261 -9.75 31.70 54.76
N VAL A 262 -8.87 32.70 54.76
CA VAL A 262 -7.57 32.64 55.43
C VAL A 262 -7.59 33.53 56.66
N VAL A 263 -7.31 32.94 57.82
CA VAL A 263 -7.29 33.60 59.13
C VAL A 263 -5.85 33.64 59.67
N ASP A 264 -5.38 34.81 60.09
CA ASP A 264 -4.07 34.99 60.73
C ASP A 264 -3.99 34.15 62.01
N ALA A 265 -3.00 33.27 62.11
CA ALA A 265 -2.89 32.34 63.24
C ALA A 265 -2.30 32.98 64.50
N GLY A 266 -1.83 34.23 64.45
CA GLY A 266 -1.34 34.99 65.59
C GLY A 266 -2.43 35.81 66.30
N ASN A 267 -3.33 36.45 65.54
CA ASN A 267 -4.33 37.38 66.09
C ASN A 267 -5.82 37.08 65.73
N GLY A 268 -6.09 36.24 64.73
CA GLY A 268 -7.45 35.88 64.34
C GLY A 268 -8.16 36.88 63.44
N THR A 269 -7.42 37.78 62.78
CA THR A 269 -7.92 38.63 61.69
C THR A 269 -8.09 37.81 60.40
N VAL A 270 -9.16 38.05 59.65
CA VAL A 270 -9.34 37.51 58.30
C VAL A 270 -8.37 38.23 57.34
N LEU A 271 -7.45 37.47 56.76
CA LEU A 271 -6.47 37.94 55.78
C LEU A 271 -7.00 37.82 54.34
N GLN A 272 -7.82 36.80 54.08
CA GLN A 272 -8.50 36.62 52.80
C GLN A 272 -9.86 35.96 53.02
N ARG A 273 -10.85 36.32 52.20
CA ARG A 273 -12.12 35.61 52.01
C ARG A 273 -12.44 35.65 50.52
N ILE A 274 -12.72 34.49 49.94
CA ILE A 274 -13.21 34.30 48.58
C ILE A 274 -14.46 33.42 48.66
N ASP A 275 -15.57 33.88 48.10
CA ASP A 275 -16.69 32.98 47.77
C ASP A 275 -16.32 32.08 46.58
N LEU A 276 -16.47 30.76 46.76
CA LEU A 276 -16.27 29.76 45.71
C LEU A 276 -17.59 29.28 45.09
N THR A 277 -18.75 29.68 45.64
CA THR A 277 -20.05 29.40 45.01
C THR A 277 -20.21 30.31 43.80
N SER A 278 -20.28 29.70 42.61
CA SER A 278 -20.88 30.39 41.47
C SER A 278 -22.37 30.47 41.72
N ASN A 279 -22.89 31.70 41.81
CA ASN A 279 -24.27 31.93 41.36
C ASN A 279 -24.33 31.59 39.85
N GLU A 280 -25.53 31.33 39.35
CA GLU A 280 -25.79 31.42 37.92
C GLU A 280 -25.52 32.87 37.47
N GLY A 281 -24.97 33.03 36.27
CA GLY A 281 -24.67 34.36 35.71
C GLY A 281 -25.90 34.94 35.02
N PRO A 282 -25.78 36.12 34.38
CA PRO A 282 -26.80 36.60 33.47
C PRO A 282 -27.13 35.53 32.43
N GLU A 283 -28.41 35.37 32.10
CA GLU A 283 -28.89 34.44 31.09
C GLU A 283 -30.19 34.96 30.45
N GLY A 284 -30.49 34.52 29.24
CA GLY A 284 -31.73 34.86 28.56
C GLY A 284 -32.27 33.72 27.73
N ARG A 285 -33.60 33.70 27.54
CA ARG A 285 -34.27 32.67 26.74
C ARG A 285 -34.48 33.15 25.31
N VAL A 286 -33.73 32.55 24.38
CA VAL A 286 -33.57 33.01 23.00
C VAL A 286 -33.50 31.83 22.02
N PHE A 287 -33.81 32.10 20.76
CA PHE A 287 -33.47 31.23 19.65
C PHE A 287 -31.97 31.36 19.38
N THR A 288 -31.27 30.22 19.34
CA THR A 288 -29.82 30.15 19.13
C THR A 288 -29.44 30.00 17.66
N ASP A 289 -30.39 29.53 16.86
CA ASP A 289 -30.37 29.41 15.41
C ASP A 289 -30.78 30.76 14.76
N GLN A 290 -30.64 30.86 13.44
CA GLN A 290 -30.86 32.09 12.65
C GLN A 290 -32.24 32.74 12.87
N ASN A 291 -33.33 31.97 13.00
CA ASN A 291 -34.68 32.54 13.21
C ASN A 291 -35.64 31.56 13.94
N PRO A 292 -36.79 32.04 14.47
CA PRO A 292 -37.74 31.23 15.26
C PRO A 292 -38.38 30.03 14.55
N THR A 293 -38.27 29.90 13.22
CA THR A 293 -38.89 28.78 12.48
C THR A 293 -37.99 27.53 12.41
N LEU A 294 -36.70 27.69 12.69
CA LEU A 294 -35.70 26.61 12.58
C LEU A 294 -35.46 25.84 13.88
N GLY A 295 -35.79 26.45 15.04
CA GLY A 295 -35.41 25.94 16.36
C GLY A 295 -36.47 26.18 17.44
N SER A 296 -36.05 26.13 18.70
CA SER A 296 -36.90 26.40 19.86
C SER A 296 -36.11 27.21 20.89
N ALA A 297 -36.74 28.24 21.47
CA ALA A 297 -36.05 29.15 22.38
C ALA A 297 -35.54 28.44 23.65
N THR A 298 -34.22 28.44 23.83
CA THR A 298 -33.50 27.85 24.97
C THR A 298 -32.89 28.94 25.84
N THR A 299 -32.61 28.63 27.10
CA THR A 299 -31.92 29.55 28.00
C THR A 299 -30.40 29.43 27.81
N VAL A 300 -29.72 30.53 27.54
CA VAL A 300 -28.25 30.58 27.34
C VAL A 300 -27.58 31.66 28.20
N PRO A 301 -26.32 31.47 28.63
CA PRO A 301 -25.62 32.46 29.42
C PRO A 301 -25.35 33.75 28.64
N PHE A 302 -25.80 34.88 29.19
CA PHE A 302 -25.50 36.24 28.73
C PHE A 302 -24.25 36.80 29.45
N SER A 303 -23.20 35.98 29.52
CA SER A 303 -21.91 36.43 30.09
C SER A 303 -21.04 37.09 29.02
N GLY A 304 -20.81 36.39 27.91
CA GLY A 304 -19.91 36.86 26.86
C GLY A 304 -18.45 36.96 27.26
N LEU A 305 -17.66 37.58 26.38
CA LEU A 305 -16.29 38.01 26.68
C LEU A 305 -16.26 38.89 27.93
N GLY A 306 -15.34 38.61 28.86
CA GLY A 306 -15.12 39.44 30.05
C GLY A 306 -16.25 39.52 31.09
N ARG A 307 -17.44 38.91 30.86
CA ARG A 307 -18.72 39.22 31.51
C ARG A 307 -19.35 40.56 31.07
N SER A 308 -19.09 41.00 29.83
CA SER A 308 -19.39 42.34 29.36
C SER A 308 -20.87 42.59 28.97
N TRP A 309 -21.62 41.54 28.62
CA TRP A 309 -22.93 41.70 27.95
C TRP A 309 -23.97 42.42 28.82
N VAL A 310 -24.12 42.05 30.09
CA VAL A 310 -25.12 42.64 31.01
C VAL A 310 -24.44 43.29 32.22
N THR A 311 -24.49 44.62 32.32
CA THR A 311 -23.91 45.36 33.46
C THR A 311 -24.93 45.72 34.55
N GLY A 312 -26.23 45.54 34.27
CA GLY A 312 -27.32 46.01 35.14
C GLY A 312 -28.48 45.03 35.25
N ARG A 313 -29.71 45.55 35.17
CA ARG A 313 -30.98 44.79 35.27
C ARG A 313 -31.76 44.72 33.95
N VAL A 314 -31.25 45.35 32.89
CA VAL A 314 -31.87 45.56 31.58
C VAL A 314 -30.94 45.07 30.47
N THR A 315 -31.41 45.07 29.22
CA THR A 315 -30.66 44.73 28.00
C THR A 315 -29.65 45.82 27.59
N THR A 316 -28.75 46.15 28.51
CA THR A 316 -27.62 47.07 28.32
C THR A 316 -26.36 46.50 28.99
N GLY A 317 -25.22 46.61 28.30
CA GLY A 317 -23.89 46.39 28.86
C GLY A 317 -22.81 47.02 27.99
N ASN A 318 -21.62 46.42 27.95
CA ASN A 318 -20.46 47.03 27.30
C ASN A 318 -20.61 47.10 25.77
N ASN A 319 -21.13 46.03 25.16
CA ASN A 319 -21.10 45.87 23.70
C ASN A 319 -22.32 46.49 23.01
N GLY A 320 -23.40 46.73 23.76
CA GLY A 320 -24.65 47.24 23.20
C GLY A 320 -25.77 47.51 24.21
N GLU A 321 -26.78 48.20 23.72
CA GLU A 321 -27.94 48.71 24.44
C GLU A 321 -29.18 48.56 23.55
N VAL A 322 -30.12 47.70 23.94
CA VAL A 322 -31.25 47.31 23.09
C VAL A 322 -32.56 47.68 23.77
N SER A 323 -33.44 48.36 23.03
CA SER A 323 -34.78 48.76 23.46
C SER A 323 -35.80 48.75 22.31
N GLN A 324 -37.09 48.69 22.62
CA GLN A 324 -38.17 48.83 21.64
C GLN A 324 -38.58 50.31 21.54
N ASP A 325 -38.40 50.89 20.35
CA ASP A 325 -38.74 52.28 20.02
C ASP A 325 -39.86 52.28 18.97
N LEU A 326 -41.09 52.54 19.39
CA LEU A 326 -42.25 52.49 18.50
C LEU A 326 -42.59 53.85 17.86
N ASP A 327 -42.00 54.96 18.35
CA ASP A 327 -42.31 56.32 17.85
C ASP A 327 -41.20 56.95 16.99
N GLY A 328 -40.02 56.32 16.92
CA GLY A 328 -38.99 56.63 15.93
C GLY A 328 -38.14 57.85 16.27
N GLU A 329 -38.20 58.32 17.51
CA GLU A 329 -37.45 59.50 17.99
C GLU A 329 -35.99 59.16 18.38
N GLU A 330 -35.54 57.91 18.20
CA GLU A 330 -34.20 57.41 18.55
C GLU A 330 -33.85 57.61 20.04
N THR A 331 -34.83 57.32 20.91
CA THR A 331 -34.67 57.41 22.36
C THR A 331 -34.87 56.07 23.06
N LEU A 332 -34.35 55.95 24.29
CA LEU A 332 -34.50 54.74 25.11
C LEU A 332 -35.97 54.48 25.47
N GLY A 333 -36.61 53.64 24.66
CA GLY A 333 -37.99 53.18 24.83
C GLY A 333 -38.12 52.04 25.83
N HIS A 334 -38.83 50.97 25.45
CA HIS A 334 -39.09 49.85 26.36
C HIS A 334 -37.90 48.88 26.45
N GLN A 335 -37.44 48.57 27.66
CA GLN A 335 -36.49 47.50 27.94
C GLN A 335 -37.10 46.49 28.94
N PRO A 336 -36.86 45.18 28.78
CA PRO A 336 -37.17 44.18 29.81
C PRO A 336 -36.33 44.45 31.07
N GLN A 337 -37.00 44.52 32.24
CA GLN A 337 -36.33 44.80 33.52
C GLN A 337 -36.46 43.61 34.48
N THR A 338 -35.33 42.93 34.74
CA THR A 338 -35.24 41.85 35.74
C THR A 338 -35.34 42.38 37.18
N PRO A 339 -35.65 41.54 38.19
CA PRO A 339 -35.61 41.89 39.61
C PRO A 339 -34.27 42.48 40.11
N ALA A 340 -34.22 42.90 41.38
CA ALA A 340 -33.01 43.49 41.98
C ALA A 340 -32.02 42.42 42.46
N ALA A 341 -30.76 42.81 42.66
CA ALA A 341 -29.71 41.91 43.14
C ALA A 341 -30.11 41.22 44.46
N GLY A 342 -29.87 39.91 44.54
CA GLY A 342 -30.31 39.05 45.64
C GLY A 342 -31.62 38.30 45.39
N ASP A 343 -32.40 38.68 44.37
CA ASP A 343 -33.54 37.89 43.87
C ASP A 343 -33.05 36.72 42.97
N PRO A 344 -33.63 35.50 43.05
CA PRO A 344 -33.27 34.38 42.19
C PRO A 344 -33.50 34.57 40.68
N ALA A 345 -34.18 35.64 40.25
CA ALA A 345 -34.36 36.00 38.83
C ALA A 345 -33.59 37.28 38.42
N TYR A 346 -32.71 37.81 39.28
CA TYR A 346 -31.80 38.90 38.93
C TYR A 346 -30.93 38.53 37.70
N GLN A 347 -31.03 39.31 36.61
CA GLN A 347 -30.35 39.06 35.33
C GLN A 347 -30.80 37.78 34.56
N HIS A 348 -31.94 37.17 34.91
CA HIS A 348 -32.56 36.07 34.15
C HIS A 348 -33.66 36.60 33.19
N PHE A 349 -33.30 36.84 31.92
CA PHE A 349 -34.19 37.36 30.86
C PHE A 349 -35.00 36.22 30.20
N ALA A 350 -35.75 35.48 31.00
CA ALA A 350 -36.38 34.20 30.62
C ALA A 350 -37.81 34.35 30.02
N TYR A 351 -37.97 35.18 29.00
CA TYR A 351 -39.27 35.48 28.40
C TYR A 351 -39.80 34.37 27.46
N THR A 352 -41.07 34.46 27.05
CA THR A 352 -41.68 33.51 26.09
C THR A 352 -42.18 34.27 24.87
N PHE A 353 -41.62 33.95 23.71
CA PHE A 353 -42.12 34.41 22.42
C PHE A 353 -43.35 33.58 22.01
N THR A 354 -44.41 34.25 21.57
CA THR A 354 -45.71 33.66 21.19
C THR A 354 -46.11 33.91 19.74
N ASP A 355 -45.36 34.75 19.02
CA ASP A 355 -45.61 35.17 17.64
C ASP A 355 -46.93 35.97 17.52
N ALA A 356 -47.16 36.84 18.51
CA ALA A 356 -48.36 37.65 18.67
C ALA A 356 -48.55 38.64 17.52
N PHE A 357 -47.48 39.29 17.04
CA PHE A 357 -47.57 40.26 15.95
C PHE A 357 -48.06 39.61 14.65
N ARG A 358 -47.51 38.45 14.26
CA ARG A 358 -47.96 37.73 13.07
C ARG A 358 -49.38 37.17 13.24
N THR A 359 -49.66 36.54 14.37
CA THR A 359 -50.97 35.89 14.62
C THR A 359 -52.12 36.87 14.85
N SER A 360 -51.83 38.09 15.32
CA SER A 360 -52.77 39.22 15.40
C SER A 360 -53.00 39.96 14.07
N GLY A 361 -52.39 39.49 12.97
CA GLY A 361 -52.50 40.14 11.66
C GLY A 361 -51.71 41.45 11.55
N GLY A 362 -50.70 41.66 12.41
CA GLY A 362 -49.86 42.85 12.42
C GLY A 362 -50.36 43.95 13.36
N THR A 363 -50.97 43.59 14.50
CA THR A 363 -51.63 44.58 15.39
C THR A 363 -51.18 44.54 16.86
N ASP A 364 -50.51 43.48 17.33
CA ASP A 364 -49.95 43.39 18.69
C ASP A 364 -48.41 43.32 18.66
N LEU A 365 -47.76 44.43 18.98
CA LEU A 365 -46.30 44.54 19.17
C LEU A 365 -45.90 44.44 20.66
N THR A 366 -46.84 44.16 21.55
CA THR A 366 -46.70 44.41 23.00
C THR A 366 -46.66 43.16 23.86
N THR A 367 -47.25 42.05 23.39
CA THR A 367 -47.21 40.75 24.09
C THR A 367 -45.81 40.13 24.09
N ASP A 368 -45.08 40.20 22.98
CA ASP A 368 -43.78 39.53 22.82
C ASP A 368 -42.55 40.43 23.05
N ARG A 369 -42.72 41.74 23.24
CA ARG A 369 -41.63 42.74 23.22
C ARG A 369 -40.43 42.42 24.13
N ASP A 370 -40.66 41.86 25.32
CA ASP A 370 -39.57 41.49 26.22
C ASP A 370 -38.69 40.37 25.60
N ALA A 371 -39.30 39.43 24.88
CA ALA A 371 -38.59 38.39 24.14
C ALA A 371 -37.91 38.95 22.89
N VAL A 372 -38.55 39.87 22.16
CA VAL A 372 -37.99 40.51 20.95
C VAL A 372 -36.75 41.34 21.28
N VAL A 373 -36.82 42.19 22.32
CA VAL A 373 -35.68 42.99 22.81
C VAL A 373 -34.56 42.06 23.33
N THR A 374 -34.91 41.00 24.05
CA THR A 374 -33.92 39.99 24.54
C THR A 374 -33.25 39.24 23.39
N GLN A 375 -33.97 38.94 22.30
CA GLN A 375 -33.44 38.26 21.12
C GLN A 375 -32.46 39.12 20.32
N ALA A 376 -32.82 40.38 20.04
CA ALA A 376 -31.93 41.32 19.37
C ALA A 376 -30.67 41.61 20.21
N PHE A 377 -30.82 41.75 21.52
CA PHE A 377 -29.71 41.87 22.46
C PHE A 377 -28.75 40.66 22.39
N TYR A 378 -29.27 39.43 22.34
CA TYR A 378 -28.45 38.23 22.14
C TYR A 378 -27.74 38.23 20.79
N TYR A 379 -28.43 38.55 19.68
CA TYR A 379 -27.80 38.56 18.35
C TYR A 379 -26.72 39.65 18.22
N ALA A 380 -26.97 40.88 18.68
CA ALA A 380 -25.98 41.97 18.61
C ALA A 380 -24.73 41.67 19.45
N ASN A 381 -24.90 41.12 20.67
CA ASN A 381 -23.78 40.70 21.49
C ASN A 381 -23.05 39.44 20.94
N ARG A 382 -23.77 38.54 20.26
CA ARG A 382 -23.18 37.41 19.53
C ARG A 382 -22.35 37.89 18.34
N MET A 383 -22.79 38.93 17.63
CA MET A 383 -22.00 39.56 16.55
C MET A 383 -20.71 40.17 17.09
N HIS A 384 -20.79 40.95 18.18
CA HIS A 384 -19.61 41.46 18.88
C HIS A 384 -18.61 40.33 19.19
N ASP A 385 -19.00 39.33 19.96
CA ASP A 385 -18.10 38.28 20.42
C ASP A 385 -17.55 37.40 19.27
N HIS A 386 -18.30 37.25 18.18
CA HIS A 386 -17.84 36.56 16.97
C HIS A 386 -16.79 37.36 16.21
N LEU A 387 -17.05 38.64 15.94
CA LEU A 387 -16.14 39.52 15.19
C LEU A 387 -14.88 39.86 16.00
N TYR A 388 -14.99 40.00 17.33
CA TYR A 388 -13.85 40.08 18.24
C TYR A 388 -12.94 38.84 18.10
N GLY A 389 -13.53 37.65 17.96
CA GLY A 389 -12.83 36.39 17.70
C GLY A 389 -12.10 36.33 16.35
N LEU A 390 -12.44 37.23 15.41
CA LEU A 390 -11.79 37.46 14.12
C LEU A 390 -10.88 38.71 14.14
N GLY A 391 -10.67 39.33 15.30
CA GLY A 391 -9.83 40.51 15.44
C GLY A 391 -10.49 41.83 15.00
N PHE A 392 -11.81 41.95 15.13
CA PHE A 392 -12.48 43.24 15.31
C PHE A 392 -12.45 43.60 16.81
N ASP A 393 -11.25 43.98 17.28
CA ASP A 393 -10.95 44.33 18.66
C ASP A 393 -11.00 45.85 18.90
N GLU A 394 -10.79 46.27 20.14
CA GLU A 394 -10.81 47.67 20.56
C GLU A 394 -9.79 48.54 19.80
N ALA A 395 -8.65 48.01 19.38
CA ALA A 395 -7.64 48.77 18.65
C ALA A 395 -7.99 48.93 17.15
N SER A 396 -8.91 48.11 16.64
CA SER A 396 -9.49 48.21 15.30
C SER A 396 -10.80 49.01 15.23
N GLY A 397 -11.23 49.60 16.35
CA GLY A 397 -12.46 50.41 16.42
C GLY A 397 -13.73 49.57 16.41
N ASN A 398 -13.81 48.56 17.29
CA ASN A 398 -15.05 47.84 17.56
C ASN A 398 -16.03 48.68 18.41
N PHE A 399 -17.13 48.09 18.88
CA PHE A 399 -18.23 48.81 19.54
C PHE A 399 -18.32 48.47 21.03
N GLN A 400 -17.73 49.30 21.89
CA GLN A 400 -17.59 49.06 23.33
C GLN A 400 -17.73 50.34 24.17
N GLU A 401 -18.48 50.28 25.28
CA GLU A 401 -18.58 51.37 26.27
C GLU A 401 -17.25 51.62 26.99
N ASP A 402 -16.58 50.56 27.44
CA ASP A 402 -15.24 50.59 28.01
C ASP A 402 -14.32 49.62 27.24
N ASN A 403 -13.20 50.16 26.77
CA ASN A 403 -12.16 49.42 26.05
C ASN A 403 -11.09 48.85 27.00
N LEU A 404 -11.26 49.02 28.32
CA LEU A 404 -10.42 48.47 29.40
C LEU A 404 -8.90 48.80 29.28
N GLY A 405 -8.57 49.81 28.47
CA GLY A 405 -7.20 50.20 28.12
C GLY A 405 -6.53 49.37 27.03
N ALA A 406 -7.29 48.62 26.22
CA ALA A 406 -6.78 47.79 25.11
C ALA A 406 -6.40 48.61 23.85
N GLY A 407 -7.23 49.58 23.45
CA GLY A 407 -7.05 50.40 22.26
C GLY A 407 -8.27 51.26 21.93
N GLY A 408 -8.22 51.96 20.79
CA GLY A 408 -9.33 52.73 20.21
C GLY A 408 -9.88 53.85 21.09
N ALA A 409 -11.08 54.30 20.74
CA ALA A 409 -11.91 55.20 21.53
C ALA A 409 -13.21 54.48 21.91
N GLY A 410 -13.32 54.02 23.16
CA GLY A 410 -14.56 53.49 23.71
C GLY A 410 -15.59 54.58 24.02
N GLY A 411 -16.79 54.15 24.42
CA GLY A 411 -17.98 54.97 24.55
C GLY A 411 -18.88 54.87 23.32
N ASP A 412 -18.83 53.73 22.62
CA ASP A 412 -19.50 53.51 21.35
C ASP A 412 -20.22 52.16 21.23
N ARG A 413 -20.83 51.71 22.33
CA ARG A 413 -21.71 50.54 22.35
C ARG A 413 -22.83 50.65 21.31
N VAL A 414 -23.20 49.55 20.66
CA VAL A 414 -24.27 49.58 19.64
C VAL A 414 -25.62 49.85 20.29
N GLN A 415 -26.28 50.95 19.90
CA GLN A 415 -27.67 51.21 20.25
C GLN A 415 -28.58 50.53 19.23
N VAL A 416 -29.45 49.63 19.69
CA VAL A 416 -30.35 48.86 18.82
C VAL A 416 -31.80 49.17 19.17
N TYR A 417 -32.51 49.72 18.20
CA TYR A 417 -33.92 50.05 18.32
C TYR A 417 -34.77 49.02 17.56
N VAL A 418 -35.54 48.21 18.30
CA VAL A 418 -36.42 47.18 17.73
C VAL A 418 -37.84 47.69 17.52
N ASP A 419 -38.48 47.20 16.47
CA ASP A 419 -39.78 47.65 15.97
C ASP A 419 -39.81 49.16 15.65
N PHE A 420 -38.68 49.69 15.16
CA PHE A 420 -38.46 51.12 14.91
C PHE A 420 -39.55 51.75 14.03
N ASP A 421 -40.07 52.92 14.46
CA ASP A 421 -41.17 53.68 13.85
C ASP A 421 -42.43 52.84 13.51
N ALA A 422 -42.70 51.75 14.26
CA ALA A 422 -43.86 50.92 13.95
C ALA A 422 -45.23 51.61 14.17
N ASN A 423 -45.29 52.73 14.91
CA ASN A 423 -46.50 53.58 14.97
C ASN A 423 -46.66 54.52 13.76
N GLY A 424 -45.58 54.83 13.04
CA GLY A 424 -45.60 55.72 11.88
C GLY A 424 -45.76 54.99 10.55
N ASP A 425 -45.19 55.61 9.50
CA ASP A 425 -45.27 55.12 8.11
C ASP A 425 -44.05 54.26 7.71
N SER A 426 -42.97 54.23 8.49
CA SER A 426 -41.79 53.41 8.18
C SER A 426 -41.99 51.95 8.59
N ALA A 427 -41.56 51.05 7.70
CA ALA A 427 -41.63 49.61 7.90
C ALA A 427 -40.74 48.91 6.85
N CYS A 428 -40.66 47.59 6.92
CA CYS A 428 -40.15 46.73 5.84
C CYS A 428 -38.66 46.94 5.50
N ASN A 429 -37.88 47.52 6.41
CA ASN A 429 -36.46 47.73 6.21
C ASN A 429 -35.65 47.36 7.47
N ALA A 430 -34.33 47.48 7.38
CA ALA A 430 -33.41 47.65 8.50
C ALA A 430 -32.29 48.61 8.05
N ASP A 431 -31.59 49.24 8.99
CA ASP A 431 -30.38 50.00 8.68
C ASP A 431 -29.43 50.11 9.88
N PHE A 432 -28.19 50.54 9.62
CA PHE A 432 -27.14 50.75 10.62
C PHE A 432 -26.35 52.04 10.33
N GLY A 433 -26.50 53.04 11.19
CA GLY A 433 -25.71 54.27 11.16
C GLY A 433 -24.37 54.11 11.86
N THR A 434 -23.26 54.13 11.09
CA THR A 434 -21.89 54.00 11.63
C THR A 434 -21.16 55.35 11.69
N PRO A 435 -21.06 56.00 12.86
CA PRO A 435 -20.13 57.11 13.07
C PRO A 435 -18.71 56.58 13.35
N ALA A 436 -17.75 57.51 13.36
CA ALA A 436 -16.36 57.23 13.73
C ALA A 436 -16.21 56.68 15.17
N ASP A 437 -15.10 55.98 15.40
CA ASP A 437 -14.63 55.44 16.68
C ASP A 437 -14.90 56.38 17.88
N GLY A 438 -15.47 55.86 18.97
CA GLY A 438 -15.84 56.66 20.15
C GLY A 438 -17.17 57.42 20.06
N GLN A 439 -18.07 57.03 19.15
CA GLN A 439 -19.47 57.44 19.13
C GLN A 439 -20.37 56.23 18.88
N ASN A 440 -21.42 56.04 19.69
CA ASN A 440 -22.41 54.95 19.53
C ASN A 440 -22.92 54.86 18.08
N PRO A 441 -22.84 53.71 17.40
CA PRO A 441 -23.60 53.45 16.20
C PRO A 441 -25.05 53.08 16.53
N THR A 442 -25.94 53.29 15.57
CA THR A 442 -27.39 53.07 15.74
C THR A 442 -27.89 52.04 14.74
N MET A 443 -28.42 50.92 15.22
CA MET A 443 -29.10 49.89 14.43
C MET A 443 -30.62 50.05 14.57
N ARG A 444 -31.34 50.20 13.44
CA ARG A 444 -32.80 50.36 13.42
C ARG A 444 -33.46 49.16 12.75
N LEU A 445 -34.23 48.40 13.52
CA LEU A 445 -34.85 47.14 13.11
C LEU A 445 -36.37 47.30 13.03
N PHE A 446 -36.85 47.75 11.87
CA PHE A 446 -38.26 48.03 11.61
C PHE A 446 -39.11 46.73 11.58
N VAL A 447 -40.43 46.87 11.72
CA VAL A 447 -41.37 45.76 11.53
C VAL A 447 -41.52 45.39 10.05
N GLY A 448 -41.48 44.09 9.73
CA GLY A 448 -41.93 43.59 8.42
C GLY A 448 -43.46 43.59 8.36
N ARG A 449 -44.05 43.99 7.23
CA ARG A 449 -45.52 44.04 7.06
C ARG A 449 -45.98 43.29 5.80
N ALA A 450 -47.19 42.73 5.87
CA ALA A 450 -47.82 41.99 4.77
C ALA A 450 -48.08 42.83 3.51
N SER A 451 -48.01 44.17 3.60
CA SER A 451 -48.14 45.12 2.49
C SER A 451 -46.90 45.27 1.60
N CYS A 452 -45.75 44.77 2.05
CA CYS A 452 -44.43 44.98 1.43
C CYS A 452 -43.63 43.67 1.37
N ASP A 453 -43.48 43.02 2.52
CA ASP A 453 -42.74 41.78 2.70
C ASP A 453 -43.61 40.53 2.44
N ASN A 454 -44.93 40.68 2.20
CA ASN A 454 -45.95 39.63 2.28
C ASN A 454 -46.08 38.94 3.67
N HIS A 455 -45.27 39.33 4.65
CA HIS A 455 -45.17 38.71 5.96
C HIS A 455 -45.22 39.78 7.07
N ASN A 456 -45.90 39.51 8.19
CA ASN A 456 -45.87 40.36 9.38
C ASN A 456 -44.87 39.76 10.37
N VAL A 457 -43.73 40.41 10.61
CA VAL A 457 -42.66 39.89 11.49
C VAL A 457 -41.93 41.00 12.23
N HIS A 458 -41.42 40.67 13.42
CA HIS A 458 -40.38 41.45 14.09
C HIS A 458 -39.03 41.12 13.42
N ARG A 459 -38.43 42.05 12.66
CA ARG A 459 -37.12 41.78 12.00
C ARG A 459 -35.99 41.56 13.01
N ALA A 460 -36.14 42.08 14.22
CA ALA A 460 -35.31 41.80 15.39
C ALA A 460 -35.25 40.31 15.82
N MET A 461 -36.19 39.48 15.37
CA MET A 461 -36.13 38.02 15.57
C MET A 461 -35.27 37.30 14.53
N ASN A 462 -34.85 37.98 13.46
CA ASN A 462 -34.02 37.41 12.41
C ASN A 462 -32.53 37.72 12.63
N GLY A 463 -31.75 36.67 12.89
CA GLY A 463 -30.31 36.72 13.05
C GLY A 463 -29.57 37.09 11.78
N ASP A 464 -30.16 36.89 10.59
CA ASP A 464 -29.63 37.40 9.33
C ASP A 464 -29.58 38.93 9.34
N THR A 465 -30.73 39.57 9.54
CA THR A 465 -30.87 41.03 9.53
C THR A 465 -29.94 41.66 10.55
N VAL A 466 -29.91 41.15 11.79
CA VAL A 466 -29.03 41.70 12.83
C VAL A 466 -27.54 41.49 12.49
N ALA A 467 -27.17 40.39 11.85
CA ALA A 467 -25.80 40.17 11.41
C ALA A 467 -25.39 41.06 10.22
N HIS A 468 -26.30 41.29 9.28
CA HIS A 468 -26.12 42.19 8.14
C HIS A 468 -25.94 43.63 8.61
N GLU A 469 -26.86 44.16 9.43
CA GLU A 469 -26.76 45.52 9.96
C GLU A 469 -25.45 45.75 10.73
N TYR A 470 -25.10 44.83 11.64
CA TYR A 470 -23.85 44.92 12.41
C TYR A 470 -22.60 44.92 11.52
N SER A 471 -22.69 44.32 10.32
CA SER A 471 -21.59 44.20 9.37
C SER A 471 -21.41 45.43 8.47
N HIS A 472 -22.42 46.30 8.33
CA HIS A 472 -22.19 47.67 7.88
C HIS A 472 -21.30 48.42 8.87
N GLY A 473 -21.54 48.23 10.18
CA GLY A 473 -20.66 48.72 11.24
C GLY A 473 -19.20 48.25 11.09
N LEU A 474 -19.02 46.94 10.91
CA LEU A 474 -17.72 46.31 10.67
C LEU A 474 -17.00 46.91 9.45
N SER A 475 -17.66 46.95 8.30
CA SER A 475 -17.05 47.44 7.04
C SER A 475 -16.72 48.93 7.11
N HIS A 476 -17.62 49.77 7.64
CA HIS A 476 -17.36 51.20 7.82
C HIS A 476 -16.23 51.51 8.81
N ARG A 477 -16.03 50.69 9.86
CA ARG A 477 -14.93 50.87 10.81
C ARG A 477 -13.58 50.36 10.29
N LEU A 478 -13.55 49.30 9.48
CA LEU A 478 -12.31 48.68 9.02
C LEU A 478 -11.79 49.21 7.67
N VAL A 479 -12.66 49.44 6.69
CA VAL A 479 -12.26 49.86 5.34
C VAL A 479 -11.72 51.29 5.36
N GLY A 480 -10.60 51.54 4.68
CA GLY A 480 -9.88 52.81 4.73
C GLY A 480 -9.32 53.19 6.11
N GLY A 481 -9.46 52.33 7.13
CA GLY A 481 -9.15 52.66 8.53
C GLY A 481 -10.21 53.54 9.21
N GLY A 482 -11.49 53.32 8.89
CA GLY A 482 -12.63 54.10 9.43
C GLY A 482 -13.16 55.18 8.48
N ASP A 483 -12.71 55.17 7.23
CA ASP A 483 -13.12 56.08 6.16
C ASP A 483 -13.41 55.27 4.89
N MET A 484 -14.54 54.56 4.89
CA MET A 484 -14.93 53.68 3.78
C MET A 484 -15.21 54.45 2.47
N GLY A 485 -15.47 55.76 2.53
CA GLY A 485 -15.76 56.61 1.38
C GLY A 485 -17.13 56.38 0.74
N ASP A 486 -17.33 56.94 -0.46
CA ASP A 486 -18.53 56.75 -1.28
C ASP A 486 -18.23 56.11 -2.66
N GLY A 487 -19.27 55.61 -3.33
CA GLY A 487 -19.18 54.91 -4.61
C GLY A 487 -20.27 53.84 -4.80
N VAL A 488 -20.51 53.44 -6.06
CA VAL A 488 -21.47 52.36 -6.39
C VAL A 488 -20.89 51.00 -5.98
N GLN A 489 -19.67 50.68 -6.43
CA GLN A 489 -18.94 49.49 -5.95
C GLN A 489 -18.64 49.60 -4.46
N THR A 490 -18.29 50.79 -3.93
CA THR A 490 -18.10 50.99 -2.47
C THR A 490 -19.33 50.57 -1.66
N GLY A 491 -20.53 51.05 -2.02
CA GLY A 491 -21.77 50.68 -1.33
C GLY A 491 -22.16 49.21 -1.55
N ALA A 492 -21.96 48.69 -2.77
CA ALA A 492 -22.20 47.29 -3.10
C ALA A 492 -21.27 46.32 -2.34
N LEU A 493 -20.02 46.73 -2.05
CA LEU A 493 -19.11 45.99 -1.17
C LEU A 493 -19.66 45.95 0.26
N GLY A 494 -20.21 47.05 0.77
CA GLY A 494 -20.88 47.10 2.07
C GLY A 494 -22.03 46.11 2.18
N GLU A 495 -23.01 46.19 1.26
CA GLU A 495 -24.11 45.21 1.12
C GLU A 495 -23.59 43.76 1.05
N GLY A 496 -22.63 43.52 0.15
CA GLY A 496 -22.15 42.17 -0.16
C GLY A 496 -21.33 41.55 0.96
N TRP A 497 -20.58 42.35 1.73
CA TRP A 497 -19.91 41.88 2.94
C TRP A 497 -20.91 41.61 4.05
N SER A 498 -21.92 42.46 4.23
CA SER A 498 -22.96 42.26 5.24
C SER A 498 -23.77 40.99 5.00
N ASP A 499 -24.14 40.71 3.75
CA ASP A 499 -24.70 39.43 3.33
C ASP A 499 -23.73 38.26 3.57
N ALA A 500 -22.44 38.40 3.22
CA ALA A 500 -21.44 37.34 3.36
C ALA A 500 -21.16 36.96 4.82
N VAL A 501 -21.14 37.92 5.74
CA VAL A 501 -20.98 37.66 7.19
C VAL A 501 -22.22 36.96 7.75
N ALA A 502 -23.43 37.43 7.43
CA ALA A 502 -24.67 36.80 7.88
C ALA A 502 -24.79 35.35 7.40
N THR A 503 -24.69 35.14 6.08
CA THR A 503 -24.77 33.81 5.44
C THR A 503 -23.68 32.86 5.92
N SER A 504 -22.44 33.34 6.09
CA SER A 504 -21.37 32.49 6.61
C SER A 504 -21.59 32.09 8.07
N LEU A 505 -22.00 33.04 8.94
CA LEU A 505 -22.26 32.81 10.36
C LEU A 505 -23.34 31.74 10.58
N TRP A 506 -24.46 31.85 9.88
CA TRP A 506 -25.60 30.94 9.99
C TRP A 506 -25.47 29.67 9.15
N ASN A 507 -24.56 29.67 8.17
CA ASN A 507 -24.37 28.59 7.20
C ASN A 507 -25.59 28.37 6.29
N ASP A 508 -26.19 29.47 5.83
CA ASP A 508 -27.29 29.46 4.86
C ASP A 508 -26.87 30.30 3.63
N PRO A 509 -26.96 29.78 2.38
CA PRO A 509 -26.78 30.59 1.17
C PRO A 509 -27.98 31.49 0.85
N VAL A 510 -29.09 31.41 1.60
CA VAL A 510 -30.23 32.32 1.52
C VAL A 510 -30.03 33.49 2.51
N TYR A 511 -30.57 34.66 2.18
CA TYR A 511 -30.61 35.83 3.07
C TYR A 511 -32.03 36.38 3.23
N GLY A 512 -32.53 36.42 4.46
CA GLY A 512 -33.75 37.14 4.83
C GLY A 512 -35.07 36.43 4.49
N GLU A 513 -35.07 35.10 4.35
CA GLU A 513 -36.27 34.27 4.13
C GLU A 513 -37.33 34.43 5.23
N TYR A 514 -36.92 34.64 6.49
CA TYR A 514 -37.83 34.97 7.58
C TYR A 514 -38.52 36.33 7.37
N ASN A 515 -37.78 37.34 6.87
CA ASN A 515 -38.28 38.71 6.69
C ASN A 515 -39.52 38.75 5.77
N ASN A 516 -39.49 37.99 4.67
CA ASN A 516 -40.57 37.98 3.66
C ASN A 516 -41.35 36.66 3.52
N GLY A 517 -41.01 35.65 4.33
CA GLY A 517 -41.64 34.33 4.30
C GLY A 517 -41.39 33.51 3.02
N ARG A 518 -40.40 33.88 2.19
CA ARG A 518 -40.08 33.20 0.93
C ARG A 518 -38.82 32.35 1.09
N PRO A 519 -38.83 31.05 0.77
CA PRO A 519 -37.63 30.18 0.82
C PRO A 519 -36.47 30.56 -0.12
N THR A 520 -36.56 31.69 -0.83
CA THR A 520 -35.52 32.25 -1.69
C THR A 520 -34.88 33.51 -1.11
N GLY A 521 -35.30 33.95 0.09
CA GLY A 521 -34.81 35.19 0.69
C GLY A 521 -35.38 36.47 0.06
N ILE A 522 -34.74 37.60 0.35
CA ILE A 522 -35.09 38.92 -0.23
C ILE A 522 -34.29 39.26 -1.51
N ARG A 523 -33.17 38.56 -1.74
CA ARG A 523 -32.24 38.75 -2.86
C ARG A 523 -32.74 37.98 -4.12
N ARG A 524 -32.07 38.11 -5.27
CA ARG A 524 -32.54 37.51 -6.55
C ARG A 524 -32.53 35.99 -6.54
N VAL A 525 -31.49 35.39 -5.94
CA VAL A 525 -31.30 33.94 -5.77
C VAL A 525 -30.44 33.66 -4.53
N ALA A 526 -30.42 32.41 -4.06
CA ALA A 526 -29.43 31.95 -3.08
C ALA A 526 -28.00 32.00 -3.67
N TYR A 527 -27.00 32.34 -2.87
CA TYR A 527 -25.64 32.60 -3.35
C TYR A 527 -24.92 31.33 -3.89
N ASP A 528 -25.28 30.15 -3.41
CA ASP A 528 -24.77 28.86 -3.93
C ASP A 528 -25.29 28.54 -5.35
N ASN A 529 -26.40 29.15 -5.75
CA ASN A 529 -27.02 29.05 -7.07
C ASN A 529 -26.90 30.36 -7.90
N SER A 530 -26.08 31.32 -7.44
CA SER A 530 -25.86 32.59 -8.13
C SER A 530 -24.82 32.47 -9.24
N HIS A 531 -25.15 33.00 -10.42
CA HIS A 531 -24.28 33.05 -11.60
C HIS A 531 -23.71 34.45 -11.87
N LEU A 532 -23.94 35.40 -10.96
CA LEU A 532 -23.47 36.79 -11.09
C LEU A 532 -21.94 36.87 -11.13
N THR A 533 -21.44 37.85 -11.88
CA THR A 533 -20.04 38.15 -12.14
C THR A 533 -19.81 39.66 -12.18
N TYR A 534 -18.55 40.07 -12.25
CA TYR A 534 -18.17 41.47 -12.40
C TYR A 534 -18.64 42.10 -13.72
N ALA A 535 -19.04 41.30 -14.72
CA ALA A 535 -19.65 41.79 -15.95
C ALA A 535 -21.08 42.34 -15.75
N ASP A 536 -21.76 41.94 -14.67
CA ASP A 536 -23.16 42.25 -14.39
C ASP A 536 -23.35 43.55 -13.56
N LEU A 537 -22.24 44.24 -13.23
CA LEU A 537 -22.23 45.51 -12.50
C LEU A 537 -23.03 46.58 -13.26
N CYS A 538 -24.02 47.19 -12.60
CA CYS A 538 -24.97 48.17 -13.18
C CYS A 538 -25.84 47.66 -14.36
N ASP A 539 -25.88 46.35 -14.67
CA ASP A 539 -26.66 45.81 -15.82
C ASP A 539 -28.18 46.08 -15.68
N ASP A 540 -28.71 46.14 -14.45
CA ASP A 540 -30.13 46.47 -14.20
C ASP A 540 -30.53 47.91 -14.58
N GLY A 541 -29.55 48.75 -14.97
CA GLY A 541 -29.76 50.13 -15.39
C GLY A 541 -29.99 51.11 -14.24
N THR A 542 -29.86 50.67 -12.98
CA THR A 542 -30.06 51.49 -11.78
C THR A 542 -28.81 51.67 -10.92
N CYS A 543 -27.78 50.81 -11.08
CA CYS A 543 -26.58 50.78 -10.22
C CYS A 543 -26.95 50.68 -8.72
N SER A 544 -27.90 49.80 -8.42
CA SER A 544 -28.39 49.59 -7.05
C SER A 544 -27.36 48.81 -6.24
N VAL A 545 -26.87 49.42 -5.15
CA VAL A 545 -25.90 48.78 -4.23
C VAL A 545 -26.38 47.40 -3.74
N HIS A 546 -27.68 47.23 -3.53
CA HIS A 546 -28.30 45.95 -3.13
C HIS A 546 -28.27 44.89 -4.25
N SER A 547 -28.34 45.31 -5.52
CA SER A 547 -28.24 44.43 -6.71
C SER A 547 -26.77 44.08 -6.96
N ASP A 548 -25.92 45.11 -7.05
CA ASP A 548 -24.50 44.95 -7.37
C ASP A 548 -23.75 44.22 -6.23
N GLY A 549 -24.18 44.38 -4.98
CA GLY A 549 -23.61 43.69 -3.81
C GLY A 549 -23.82 42.18 -3.81
N GLU A 550 -24.84 41.66 -4.51
CA GLU A 550 -25.01 40.22 -4.70
C GLU A 550 -23.85 39.59 -5.47
N ILE A 551 -23.18 40.35 -6.36
CA ILE A 551 -21.97 39.88 -7.07
C ILE A 551 -20.85 39.60 -6.05
N TRP A 552 -20.66 40.50 -5.08
CA TRP A 552 -19.63 40.37 -4.06
C TRP A 552 -19.98 39.30 -3.02
N ALA A 553 -21.21 39.28 -2.49
CA ALA A 553 -21.69 38.23 -1.59
C ALA A 553 -21.57 36.82 -2.21
N THR A 554 -21.94 36.68 -3.49
CA THR A 554 -21.74 35.44 -4.25
C THR A 554 -20.25 35.06 -4.33
N THR A 555 -19.36 36.03 -4.58
CA THR A 555 -17.92 35.80 -4.65
C THR A 555 -17.35 35.37 -3.30
N MET A 556 -17.84 35.93 -2.21
CA MET A 556 -17.50 35.52 -0.85
C MET A 556 -18.00 34.10 -0.53
N TRP A 557 -19.19 33.71 -0.99
CA TRP A 557 -19.68 32.33 -0.86
C TRP A 557 -18.90 31.31 -1.70
N ASP A 558 -18.47 31.69 -2.91
CA ASP A 558 -17.52 30.91 -3.72
C ASP A 558 -16.17 30.72 -2.99
N MET A 559 -15.65 31.77 -2.34
CA MET A 559 -14.43 31.75 -1.54
C MET A 559 -14.56 30.83 -0.32
N ARG A 560 -15.68 30.94 0.40
CA ARG A 560 -16.06 30.05 1.50
C ARG A 560 -16.06 28.59 1.05
N THR A 561 -16.72 28.31 -0.08
CA THR A 561 -16.83 26.97 -0.66
C THR A 561 -15.47 26.41 -1.07
N ALA A 562 -14.61 27.21 -1.70
CA ALA A 562 -13.26 26.81 -2.08
C ALA A 562 -12.37 26.50 -0.86
N LEU A 563 -12.42 27.34 0.18
CA LEU A 563 -11.65 27.16 1.41
C LEU A 563 -12.15 25.97 2.25
N VAL A 564 -13.47 25.73 2.30
CA VAL A 564 -14.06 24.53 2.91
C VAL A 564 -13.67 23.27 2.13
N GLY A 565 -13.62 23.31 0.80
CA GLY A 565 -13.12 22.21 -0.02
C GLY A 565 -11.64 21.88 0.21
N ALA A 566 -10.80 22.90 0.44
CA ALA A 566 -9.37 22.72 0.65
C ALA A 566 -8.97 22.31 2.09
N TYR A 567 -9.69 22.77 3.12
CA TYR A 567 -9.30 22.61 4.54
C TYR A 567 -10.34 21.92 5.43
N GLY A 568 -11.47 21.48 4.86
CA GLY A 568 -12.62 20.98 5.60
C GLY A 568 -13.44 22.11 6.25
N TYR A 569 -14.65 21.77 6.68
CA TYR A 569 -15.67 22.75 7.09
C TYR A 569 -15.18 23.78 8.13
N THR A 570 -14.75 23.34 9.30
CA THR A 570 -14.41 24.25 10.42
C THR A 570 -13.24 25.17 10.07
N THR A 571 -12.14 24.61 9.55
CA THR A 571 -10.93 25.36 9.19
C THR A 571 -11.18 26.28 8.01
N GLY A 572 -11.90 25.81 6.99
CA GLY A 572 -12.23 26.56 5.79
C GLY A 572 -13.18 27.73 6.06
N LYS A 573 -14.22 27.52 6.88
CA LYS A 573 -15.11 28.58 7.37
C LYS A 573 -14.34 29.64 8.16
N GLN A 574 -13.56 29.23 9.16
CA GLN A 574 -12.77 30.17 9.96
C GLN A 574 -11.79 30.96 9.10
N ARG A 575 -11.08 30.30 8.18
CA ARG A 575 -10.16 30.97 7.25
C ARG A 575 -10.87 31.94 6.32
N HIS A 576 -12.05 31.60 5.82
CA HIS A 576 -12.87 32.50 5.00
C HIS A 576 -13.26 33.76 5.79
N GLU A 577 -13.78 33.59 7.00
CA GLU A 577 -14.23 34.70 7.86
C GLU A 577 -13.08 35.60 8.30
N GLN A 578 -11.93 35.01 8.67
CA GLN A 578 -10.72 35.76 8.99
C GLN A 578 -10.22 36.59 7.80
N LEU A 579 -10.12 35.97 6.61
CA LEU A 579 -9.66 36.65 5.39
C LEU A 579 -10.63 37.72 4.88
N MET A 580 -11.93 37.67 5.22
CA MET A 580 -12.85 38.78 4.97
C MET A 580 -12.54 39.97 5.91
N VAL A 581 -12.47 39.72 7.22
CA VAL A 581 -12.24 40.77 8.24
C VAL A 581 -10.87 41.43 8.07
N ASP A 582 -9.80 40.66 7.87
CA ASP A 582 -8.47 41.22 7.61
C ASP A 582 -8.34 41.75 6.18
N GLY A 583 -9.13 41.24 5.22
CA GLY A 583 -9.24 41.81 3.88
C GLY A 583 -9.78 43.25 3.89
N MET A 584 -10.82 43.53 4.68
CA MET A 584 -11.34 44.89 4.89
C MET A 584 -10.25 45.84 5.42
N LYS A 585 -9.44 45.39 6.38
CA LYS A 585 -8.32 46.18 6.96
C LYS A 585 -7.21 46.49 5.95
N GLN A 586 -7.08 45.70 4.88
CA GLN A 586 -6.15 45.95 3.78
C GLN A 586 -6.79 46.72 2.61
N THR A 587 -8.09 47.03 2.68
CA THR A 587 -8.84 47.70 1.60
C THR A 587 -8.81 49.23 1.78
N PRO A 588 -8.48 50.02 0.73
CA PRO A 588 -8.46 51.48 0.77
C PRO A 588 -9.86 52.11 0.93
N SER A 589 -9.88 53.44 1.08
CA SER A 589 -11.10 54.28 1.05
C SER A 589 -11.67 54.44 -0.37
N SER A 590 -13.00 54.57 -0.50
CA SER A 590 -13.75 54.52 -1.77
C SER A 590 -13.33 53.37 -2.71
N PRO A 591 -13.20 52.12 -2.20
CA PRO A 591 -12.67 51.01 -2.95
C PRO A 591 -13.61 50.54 -4.06
N ASP A 592 -13.03 49.89 -5.06
CA ASP A 592 -13.77 49.05 -6.00
C ASP A 592 -13.61 47.55 -5.69
N PHE A 593 -14.26 46.68 -6.47
CA PHE A 593 -14.22 45.22 -6.21
C PHE A 593 -12.82 44.62 -6.37
N LEU A 594 -11.93 45.26 -7.14
CA LEU A 594 -10.56 44.80 -7.38
C LEU A 594 -9.64 45.27 -6.25
N ASP A 595 -9.86 46.45 -5.68
CA ASP A 595 -9.24 46.87 -4.41
C ASP A 595 -9.58 45.90 -3.27
N ALA A 596 -10.86 45.57 -3.10
CA ALA A 596 -11.33 44.64 -2.07
C ALA A 596 -10.80 43.21 -2.27
N ARG A 597 -10.72 42.74 -3.52
CA ARG A 597 -10.03 41.49 -3.90
C ARG A 597 -8.57 41.51 -3.45
N ASP A 598 -7.85 42.57 -3.79
CA ASP A 598 -6.41 42.65 -3.53
C ASP A 598 -6.10 42.85 -2.04
N GLY A 599 -7.02 43.43 -1.27
CA GLY A 599 -7.06 43.42 0.19
C GLY A 599 -7.15 42.00 0.77
N ILE A 600 -8.12 41.19 0.32
CA ILE A 600 -8.25 39.77 0.73
C ILE A 600 -7.00 38.95 0.35
N LEU A 601 -6.43 39.20 -0.84
CA LEU A 601 -5.17 38.57 -1.26
C LEU A 601 -3.96 39.07 -0.47
N ALA A 602 -4.00 40.28 0.11
CA ALA A 602 -2.98 40.79 1.03
C ALA A 602 -3.10 40.16 2.43
N ALA A 603 -4.32 39.95 2.94
CA ALA A 603 -4.56 39.21 4.17
C ALA A 603 -3.97 37.79 4.09
N ASP A 604 -4.24 37.03 3.03
CA ASP A 604 -3.64 35.68 2.84
C ASP A 604 -2.10 35.71 2.80
N ARG A 605 -1.50 36.79 2.29
CA ARG A 605 -0.03 36.99 2.34
C ARG A 605 0.48 37.25 3.77
N ALA A 606 -0.27 37.98 4.58
CA ALA A 606 0.07 38.27 5.98
C ALA A 606 -0.14 37.04 6.89
N ASP A 607 -1.34 36.47 6.88
CA ASP A 607 -1.79 35.49 7.88
C ASP A 607 -1.28 34.08 7.57
N HIS A 608 -1.10 33.79 6.27
CA HIS A 608 -0.88 32.44 5.75
C HIS A 608 0.30 32.36 4.77
N GLY A 609 1.10 33.43 4.65
CA GLY A 609 2.29 33.47 3.80
C GLY A 609 2.01 33.33 2.31
N GLY A 610 0.76 33.55 1.87
CA GLY A 610 0.31 33.38 0.50
C GLY A 610 -0.11 31.95 0.15
N ALA A 611 -0.38 31.10 1.15
CA ALA A 611 -0.71 29.68 0.92
C ALA A 611 -2.03 29.47 0.13
N ASN A 612 -2.96 30.45 0.13
CA ASN A 612 -4.25 30.32 -0.56
C ASN A 612 -4.33 31.10 -1.88
N GLN A 613 -3.31 31.89 -2.25
CA GLN A 613 -3.33 32.81 -3.39
C GLN A 613 -4.00 32.24 -4.64
N CYS A 614 -3.56 31.08 -5.13
CA CYS A 614 -4.06 30.52 -6.40
C CYS A 614 -5.47 29.89 -6.28
N LEU A 615 -5.89 29.52 -5.07
CA LEU A 615 -7.26 29.10 -4.78
C LEU A 615 -8.20 30.32 -4.77
N LEU A 616 -7.76 31.42 -4.15
CA LEU A 616 -8.47 32.71 -4.11
C LEU A 616 -8.55 33.35 -5.50
N TRP A 617 -7.44 33.42 -6.25
CA TRP A 617 -7.46 33.85 -7.66
C TRP A 617 -8.41 33.02 -8.51
N GLY A 618 -8.50 31.71 -8.27
CA GLY A 618 -9.47 30.86 -8.94
C GLY A 618 -10.94 31.17 -8.62
N VAL A 619 -11.23 31.78 -7.48
CA VAL A 619 -12.57 32.30 -7.15
C VAL A 619 -12.83 33.60 -7.89
N PHE A 620 -11.96 34.59 -7.72
CA PHE A 620 -12.11 35.91 -8.33
C PHE A 620 -12.13 35.85 -9.87
N ALA A 621 -11.26 35.05 -10.49
CA ALA A 621 -11.23 34.84 -11.93
C ALA A 621 -12.52 34.19 -12.48
N ARG A 622 -13.16 33.25 -11.75
CA ARG A 622 -14.48 32.71 -12.16
C ARG A 622 -15.59 33.77 -12.12
N ARG A 623 -15.46 34.75 -11.23
CA ARG A 623 -16.41 35.85 -11.05
C ARG A 623 -16.04 37.12 -11.83
N GLY A 624 -15.11 37.03 -12.79
CA GLY A 624 -14.74 38.14 -13.68
C GLY A 624 -13.73 39.14 -13.10
N MET A 625 -13.17 38.86 -11.92
CA MET A 625 -12.17 39.69 -11.23
C MET A 625 -10.75 39.12 -11.35
N GLY A 626 -10.43 38.55 -12.52
CA GLY A 626 -9.13 37.95 -12.86
C GLY A 626 -7.95 38.92 -12.86
N ALA A 627 -6.75 38.39 -13.08
CA ALA A 627 -5.49 39.12 -12.89
C ALA A 627 -5.30 40.32 -13.85
N SER A 628 -5.99 40.35 -15.00
CA SER A 628 -6.01 41.48 -15.94
C SER A 628 -7.33 42.27 -15.94
N ALA A 629 -8.21 42.08 -14.95
CA ALA A 629 -9.44 42.86 -14.83
C ALA A 629 -9.14 44.33 -14.47
N THR A 630 -9.95 45.26 -14.95
CA THR A 630 -9.83 46.70 -14.62
C THR A 630 -11.17 47.32 -14.26
N SER A 631 -11.12 48.42 -13.51
CA SER A 631 -12.25 49.20 -13.03
C SER A 631 -12.11 50.64 -13.56
N PRO A 632 -12.74 50.99 -14.71
CA PRO A 632 -12.60 52.33 -15.29
C PRO A 632 -13.27 53.44 -14.45
N SER A 633 -14.28 53.08 -13.65
CA SER A 633 -14.93 53.98 -12.69
C SER A 633 -15.81 53.17 -11.72
N GLN A 634 -16.26 53.80 -10.64
CA GLN A 634 -17.11 53.19 -9.61
C GLN A 634 -18.37 52.46 -10.15
N GLY A 635 -18.88 52.80 -11.34
CA GLY A 635 -20.00 52.12 -12.00
C GLY A 635 -19.66 51.45 -13.35
N GLN A 636 -18.40 51.04 -13.56
CA GLN A 636 -17.94 50.36 -14.78
C GLN A 636 -16.90 49.29 -14.47
N ALA A 637 -17.00 48.15 -15.15
CA ALA A 637 -16.10 47.00 -15.01
C ALA A 637 -15.59 46.53 -16.38
N ASP A 638 -14.30 46.25 -16.48
CA ASP A 638 -13.67 45.49 -17.57
C ASP A 638 -13.27 44.10 -17.01
N PRO A 639 -14.15 43.09 -17.08
CA PRO A 639 -13.94 41.81 -16.43
C PRO A 639 -12.91 40.94 -17.14
N ALA A 640 -12.15 40.17 -16.36
CA ALA A 640 -11.19 39.17 -16.85
C ALA A 640 -11.31 37.84 -16.08
N THR A 641 -10.88 36.75 -16.70
CA THR A 641 -10.95 35.38 -16.15
C THR A 641 -9.58 34.69 -16.10
N ASP A 642 -8.51 35.48 -16.20
CA ASP A 642 -7.13 35.03 -16.19
C ASP A 642 -6.52 34.94 -14.78
N TYR A 643 -5.39 34.25 -14.70
CA TYR A 643 -4.69 33.91 -13.45
C TYR A 643 -3.26 34.49 -13.49
N PRO A 644 -2.67 34.87 -12.35
CA PRO A 644 -1.26 35.24 -12.28
C PRO A 644 -0.37 34.10 -12.79
N ALA A 645 0.75 34.46 -13.43
CA ALA A 645 1.70 33.47 -13.95
C ALA A 645 2.24 32.50 -12.89
N SER A 646 2.34 32.95 -11.62
CA SER A 646 2.72 32.13 -10.46
C SER A 646 1.70 31.06 -10.06
N CYS A 647 0.51 31.06 -10.67
CA CYS A 647 -0.53 30.05 -10.45
C CYS A 647 -0.60 28.98 -11.55
N ARG A 648 0.20 29.10 -12.61
CA ARG A 648 0.35 28.04 -13.61
C ARG A 648 1.08 26.84 -13.03
N PRO A 649 0.76 25.61 -13.48
CA PRO A 649 1.53 24.44 -13.10
C PRO A 649 2.92 24.47 -13.76
N THR A 650 3.81 23.61 -13.29
CA THR A 650 5.06 23.26 -13.96
C THR A 650 5.20 21.75 -13.93
N ALA A 651 5.47 21.15 -15.09
CA ALA A 651 5.69 19.73 -15.22
C ALA A 651 7.17 19.38 -14.98
N ASP A 652 7.39 18.26 -14.31
CA ASP A 652 8.67 17.58 -14.13
C ASP A 652 8.35 16.08 -14.18
N ALA A 653 8.78 15.42 -15.25
CA ALA A 653 8.57 13.99 -15.51
C ALA A 653 9.62 13.11 -14.80
N GLY A 654 10.62 13.71 -14.16
CA GLY A 654 11.71 13.04 -13.47
C GLY A 654 12.61 12.21 -14.38
N GLY A 655 13.12 11.10 -13.85
CA GLY A 655 14.00 10.18 -14.58
C GLY A 655 15.42 10.73 -14.81
N PRO A 656 16.14 10.22 -15.84
CA PRO A 656 15.75 9.11 -16.71
C PRO A 656 15.55 7.81 -15.92
N TYR A 657 14.63 6.96 -16.39
CA TYR A 657 14.29 5.69 -15.76
C TYR A 657 15.00 4.54 -16.48
N THR A 658 15.27 3.45 -15.75
CA THR A 658 15.84 2.23 -16.33
C THR A 658 15.24 1.00 -15.69
N THR A 659 14.86 0.02 -16.50
CA THR A 659 14.34 -1.27 -16.05
C THR A 659 14.75 -2.40 -17.00
N LYS A 660 14.21 -3.58 -16.76
CA LYS A 660 14.30 -4.80 -17.57
C LYS A 660 12.96 -5.09 -18.22
N GLU A 661 12.92 -5.81 -19.34
CA GLU A 661 11.62 -6.32 -19.81
C GLU A 661 10.98 -7.29 -18.80
N GLY A 662 9.67 -7.49 -18.94
CA GLY A 662 8.83 -8.15 -17.94
C GLY A 662 8.72 -7.40 -16.60
N SER A 663 9.46 -6.30 -16.40
CA SER A 663 9.67 -5.65 -15.11
C SER A 663 9.24 -4.18 -15.15
N ASP A 664 7.98 -3.93 -14.81
CA ASP A 664 7.37 -2.60 -14.80
C ASP A 664 8.17 -1.59 -13.95
N VAL A 665 8.25 -0.34 -14.42
CA VAL A 665 8.96 0.74 -13.70
C VAL A 665 7.97 1.79 -13.19
N ARG A 666 8.19 2.25 -11.95
CA ARG A 666 7.37 3.30 -11.36
C ARG A 666 7.95 4.67 -11.72
N LEU A 667 7.15 5.51 -12.35
CA LEU A 667 7.53 6.89 -12.68
C LEU A 667 7.28 7.82 -11.46
N ASP A 668 7.88 9.00 -11.45
CA ASP A 668 7.74 9.97 -10.38
C ASP A 668 7.72 11.41 -10.92
N ALA A 669 6.52 12.00 -10.97
CA ALA A 669 6.29 13.42 -11.25
C ALA A 669 6.35 14.30 -9.98
N GLY A 670 6.91 13.82 -8.87
CA GLY A 670 6.95 14.50 -7.58
C GLY A 670 7.71 15.84 -7.56
N GLY A 671 8.49 16.16 -8.59
CA GLY A 671 9.07 17.48 -8.81
C GLY A 671 8.09 18.53 -9.38
N SER A 672 6.96 18.08 -9.95
CA SER A 672 5.96 18.96 -10.57
C SER A 672 5.27 19.85 -9.54
N THR A 673 5.00 21.11 -9.91
CA THR A 673 4.27 22.05 -9.05
C THR A 673 2.87 22.31 -9.57
N VAL A 674 1.86 22.20 -8.70
CA VAL A 674 0.44 22.48 -9.02
C VAL A 674 -0.13 23.52 -8.04
N PRO A 675 0.10 24.82 -8.28
CA PRO A 675 -0.43 25.88 -7.42
C PRO A 675 -1.96 25.84 -7.33
N GLY A 676 -2.51 26.15 -6.15
CA GLY A 676 -3.95 26.19 -5.88
C GLY A 676 -4.63 24.83 -5.71
N GLY A 677 -3.96 23.72 -6.06
CA GLY A 677 -4.55 22.37 -6.00
C GLY A 677 -5.57 22.11 -7.11
N GLY A 678 -6.31 21.00 -6.99
CA GLY A 678 -7.36 20.59 -7.94
C GLY A 678 -6.89 20.20 -9.34
N GLY A 679 -5.58 20.25 -9.61
CA GLY A 679 -5.01 19.91 -10.91
C GLY A 679 -4.79 18.42 -11.14
N GLY A 680 -4.83 18.02 -12.41
CA GLY A 680 -4.61 16.65 -12.87
C GLY A 680 -3.19 16.39 -13.36
N TYR A 681 -2.75 15.15 -13.17
CA TYR A 681 -1.55 14.56 -13.78
C TYR A 681 -2.01 13.52 -14.79
N SER A 682 -1.53 13.62 -16.02
CA SER A 682 -1.93 12.79 -17.16
C SER A 682 -0.70 12.47 -17.99
N TRP A 683 -0.50 11.20 -18.35
CA TRP A 683 0.70 10.71 -19.02
C TRP A 683 0.41 10.16 -20.41
N ASP A 684 1.42 10.26 -21.27
CA ASP A 684 1.53 9.73 -22.63
C ASP A 684 2.69 8.70 -22.60
N PHE A 685 2.43 7.42 -22.89
CA PHE A 685 3.43 6.34 -22.81
C PHE A 685 3.88 5.78 -24.18
N ASP A 686 3.27 6.15 -25.31
CA ASP A 686 3.76 5.78 -26.65
C ASP A 686 4.10 6.95 -27.59
N GLY A 687 3.85 8.18 -27.17
CA GLY A 687 4.27 9.39 -27.86
C GLY A 687 3.35 9.82 -29.01
N ASP A 688 2.08 9.37 -29.02
CA ASP A 688 1.11 9.82 -30.02
C ASP A 688 0.59 11.26 -29.76
N GLY A 689 0.80 11.79 -28.54
CA GLY A 689 0.41 13.13 -28.11
C GLY A 689 -0.92 13.19 -27.34
N ALA A 690 -1.62 12.08 -27.17
CA ALA A 690 -2.69 11.90 -26.20
C ALA A 690 -2.10 11.56 -24.82
N TYR A 691 -2.69 12.15 -23.78
CA TYR A 691 -2.26 11.94 -22.39
C TYR A 691 -3.33 11.15 -21.63
N ASP A 692 -3.68 9.97 -22.13
CA ASP A 692 -4.74 9.09 -21.58
C ASP A 692 -4.27 7.70 -21.16
N ASP A 693 -2.98 7.36 -21.31
CA ASP A 693 -2.35 6.12 -20.84
C ASP A 693 -2.46 5.92 -19.32
N ALA A 694 -2.08 6.96 -18.55
CA ALA A 694 -2.03 6.88 -17.09
C ALA A 694 -2.28 8.23 -16.42
N THR A 695 -2.62 8.20 -15.14
CA THR A 695 -2.88 9.41 -14.34
C THR A 695 -2.24 9.34 -12.95
N GLY A 696 -2.05 10.51 -12.34
CA GLY A 696 -1.47 10.67 -11.00
C GLY A 696 0.05 10.91 -11.00
N VAL A 697 0.56 11.26 -9.82
CA VAL A 697 1.97 11.68 -9.61
C VAL A 697 2.96 10.56 -9.92
N SER A 698 2.60 9.32 -9.62
CA SER A 698 3.53 8.19 -9.70
C SER A 698 2.81 6.95 -10.25
N PRO A 699 2.58 6.89 -11.57
CA PRO A 699 2.00 5.73 -12.25
C PRO A 699 3.03 4.61 -12.38
N LEU A 700 2.57 3.49 -12.96
CA LEU A 700 3.41 2.35 -13.32
C LEU A 700 3.49 2.31 -14.86
N PHE A 701 4.68 2.32 -15.42
CA PHE A 701 4.94 2.12 -16.85
C PHE A 701 5.15 0.63 -17.10
N ASP A 702 4.25 0.04 -17.89
CA ASP A 702 4.19 -1.41 -18.15
C ASP A 702 4.33 -1.78 -19.63
N ARG A 703 4.67 -0.81 -20.50
CA ARG A 703 5.09 -1.03 -21.89
C ARG A 703 6.55 -1.53 -21.94
N VAL A 704 6.82 -2.60 -21.19
CA VAL A 704 8.13 -3.23 -20.94
C VAL A 704 8.20 -4.65 -21.52
N GLY A 705 7.49 -4.89 -22.63
CA GLY A 705 7.40 -6.21 -23.28
C GLY A 705 8.44 -6.46 -24.38
N GLN A 706 9.32 -5.49 -24.62
CA GLN A 706 10.46 -5.47 -25.54
C GLN A 706 11.51 -4.55 -24.90
N ASP A 707 12.78 -4.71 -25.25
CA ASP A 707 13.85 -3.79 -24.90
C ASP A 707 13.70 -2.39 -25.58
N GLY A 708 14.59 -1.46 -25.22
CA GLY A 708 14.81 -0.24 -26.01
C GLY A 708 14.79 1.05 -25.17
N THR A 709 14.36 2.16 -25.77
CA THR A 709 14.21 3.44 -25.06
C THR A 709 12.96 4.18 -25.53
N TYR A 710 12.02 4.28 -24.60
CA TYR A 710 10.74 4.96 -24.77
C TYR A 710 10.86 6.40 -24.26
N THR A 711 10.15 7.33 -24.91
CA THR A 711 9.96 8.68 -24.40
C THR A 711 8.55 8.76 -23.84
N VAL A 712 8.41 9.12 -22.56
CA VAL A 712 7.12 9.27 -21.90
C VAL A 712 6.83 10.75 -21.65
N GLY A 713 5.65 11.20 -22.05
CA GLY A 713 5.16 12.55 -21.80
C GLY A 713 4.42 12.63 -20.47
N LEU A 714 4.70 13.68 -19.70
CA LEU A 714 3.87 14.12 -18.59
C LEU A 714 3.19 15.42 -18.98
N ARG A 715 1.89 15.51 -18.70
CA ARG A 715 1.12 16.76 -18.70
C ARG A 715 0.53 17.00 -17.32
N VAL A 716 0.71 18.22 -16.83
CA VAL A 716 0.20 18.69 -15.53
C VAL A 716 -0.69 19.91 -15.78
N GLY A 717 -1.92 19.92 -15.27
CA GLY A 717 -2.90 20.96 -15.57
C GLY A 717 -3.76 21.37 -14.39
N ASN A 718 -4.00 22.68 -14.22
CA ASN A 718 -4.98 23.24 -13.29
C ASN A 718 -5.84 24.31 -14.02
N ALA A 719 -6.65 25.08 -13.28
CA ALA A 719 -7.52 26.10 -13.87
C ALA A 719 -6.78 27.31 -14.49
N ALA A 720 -5.50 27.54 -14.16
CA ALA A 720 -4.65 28.59 -14.75
C ALA A 720 -3.95 28.16 -16.06
N GLY A 721 -4.00 26.88 -16.40
CA GLY A 721 -3.42 26.31 -17.63
C GLY A 721 -2.83 24.92 -17.42
N ALA A 722 -2.09 24.45 -18.43
CA ALA A 722 -1.32 23.22 -18.35
C ALA A 722 0.11 23.45 -18.84
N ASP A 723 1.00 22.56 -18.41
CA ASP A 723 2.40 22.47 -18.78
C ASP A 723 2.77 21.00 -19.09
N THR A 724 3.87 20.78 -19.80
CA THR A 724 4.29 19.45 -20.29
C THR A 724 5.79 19.26 -20.23
N ASP A 725 6.22 18.08 -19.78
CA ASP A 725 7.63 17.66 -19.74
C ASP A 725 7.77 16.21 -20.23
N THR A 726 8.98 15.77 -20.57
CA THR A 726 9.24 14.41 -21.11
C THR A 726 10.43 13.74 -20.43
N ALA A 727 10.23 12.50 -19.99
CA ALA A 727 11.30 11.63 -19.49
C ALA A 727 11.59 10.48 -20.47
N THR A 728 12.73 9.82 -20.31
CA THR A 728 13.05 8.59 -21.04
C THR A 728 13.00 7.38 -20.10
N VAL A 729 12.47 6.26 -20.61
CA VAL A 729 12.49 4.95 -19.97
C VAL A 729 13.32 4.00 -20.83
N THR A 730 14.48 3.57 -20.34
CA THR A 730 15.28 2.53 -20.99
C THR A 730 14.91 1.16 -20.45
N VAL A 731 14.47 0.25 -21.32
CA VAL A 731 14.21 -1.16 -21.01
C VAL A 731 15.39 -1.99 -21.53
N THR A 732 15.84 -2.98 -20.77
CA THR A 732 17.05 -3.77 -21.07
C THR A 732 16.78 -5.28 -21.12
N ASN A 733 17.33 -5.92 -22.15
CA ASN A 733 17.24 -7.36 -22.41
C ASN A 733 17.49 -8.28 -21.19
N VAL A 734 16.76 -9.40 -21.16
CA VAL A 734 16.74 -10.47 -20.15
C VAL A 734 16.69 -11.86 -20.81
N ALA A 735 17.59 -12.11 -21.75
CA ALA A 735 17.98 -13.38 -22.37
C ALA A 735 17.21 -14.68 -21.94
N PRO A 736 16.72 -15.48 -22.91
CA PRO A 736 15.68 -16.48 -22.70
C PRO A 736 16.05 -17.63 -21.76
N THR A 737 15.05 -18.26 -21.17
CA THR A 737 15.19 -19.47 -20.36
C THR A 737 14.74 -20.71 -21.14
N VAL A 738 15.58 -21.76 -21.16
CA VAL A 738 15.30 -23.03 -21.86
C VAL A 738 14.94 -24.15 -20.88
N ASN A 739 13.78 -24.77 -21.08
CA ASN A 739 13.32 -25.97 -20.39
C ASN A 739 13.29 -27.19 -21.32
N LEU A 740 13.77 -28.33 -20.80
CA LEU A 740 14.09 -29.52 -21.58
C LEU A 740 13.62 -30.78 -20.82
N THR A 741 12.79 -31.58 -21.48
CA THR A 741 12.27 -32.88 -21.04
C THR A 741 12.55 -33.94 -22.10
N VAL A 742 12.88 -35.16 -21.65
CA VAL A 742 13.31 -36.27 -22.51
C VAL A 742 12.53 -37.53 -22.13
N GLN A 743 11.83 -38.14 -23.10
CA GLN A 743 10.91 -39.27 -22.88
C GLN A 743 10.93 -40.26 -24.05
N GLY A 744 11.01 -41.56 -23.79
CA GLY A 744 10.96 -42.60 -24.82
C GLY A 744 11.71 -43.88 -24.42
N PRO A 745 11.71 -44.92 -25.28
CA PRO A 745 12.64 -46.04 -25.19
C PRO A 745 14.10 -45.58 -25.21
N ARG A 746 14.99 -46.38 -24.64
CA ARG A 746 16.43 -46.11 -24.51
C ARG A 746 17.28 -47.20 -25.14
N GLU A 747 16.73 -47.93 -26.09
CA GLU A 747 17.45 -48.94 -26.88
C GLU A 747 17.68 -48.37 -28.30
N GLU A 748 18.74 -48.77 -29.01
CA GLU A 748 19.03 -48.19 -30.33
C GLU A 748 18.00 -48.57 -31.42
N GLY A 749 18.00 -47.79 -32.50
CA GLY A 749 16.88 -47.77 -33.46
C GLY A 749 15.57 -47.21 -32.88
N GLY A 750 15.45 -47.11 -31.56
CA GLY A 750 14.35 -46.51 -30.83
C GLY A 750 14.22 -45.00 -31.06
N LYS A 751 12.98 -44.51 -30.98
CA LYS A 751 12.66 -43.09 -31.06
C LYS A 751 12.50 -42.48 -29.67
N LEU A 752 13.31 -41.47 -29.38
CA LEU A 752 13.24 -40.61 -28.22
C LEU A 752 12.46 -39.34 -28.56
N THR A 753 11.46 -38.97 -27.75
CA THR A 753 10.81 -37.66 -27.82
C THR A 753 11.54 -36.67 -26.91
N VAL A 754 11.98 -35.56 -27.49
CA VAL A 754 12.53 -34.40 -26.78
C VAL A 754 11.53 -33.26 -26.88
N SER A 755 11.11 -32.71 -25.73
CA SER A 755 10.08 -31.67 -25.66
C SER A 755 10.40 -30.65 -24.57
N GLY A 756 9.79 -29.47 -24.65
CA GLY A 756 10.09 -28.39 -23.72
C GLY A 756 9.54 -27.04 -24.14
N THR A 757 10.05 -26.00 -23.49
CA THR A 757 9.71 -24.60 -23.77
C THR A 757 10.96 -23.74 -23.78
N VAL A 758 10.99 -22.73 -24.64
CA VAL A 758 11.77 -21.51 -24.45
C VAL A 758 10.81 -20.46 -23.90
N THR A 759 11.20 -19.74 -22.85
CA THR A 759 10.38 -18.74 -22.16
C THR A 759 11.18 -17.49 -21.87
N ASP A 760 10.64 -16.32 -22.16
CA ASP A 760 11.35 -15.04 -22.09
C ASP A 760 10.45 -13.91 -21.51
N PRO A 761 10.91 -13.08 -20.56
CA PRO A 761 10.16 -11.93 -20.06
C PRO A 761 9.79 -10.88 -21.14
N GLY A 762 10.48 -10.88 -22.28
CA GLY A 762 10.16 -10.05 -23.45
C GLY A 762 8.97 -10.62 -24.19
N TRP A 763 7.75 -10.37 -23.70
CA TRP A 763 6.57 -11.03 -24.25
C TRP A 763 6.18 -10.62 -25.68
N LEU A 764 6.81 -9.59 -26.25
CA LEU A 764 6.67 -9.19 -27.66
C LEU A 764 7.77 -9.79 -28.56
N ASP A 765 8.85 -10.30 -27.97
CA ASP A 765 10.07 -10.70 -28.65
C ASP A 765 9.86 -11.94 -29.55
N PRO A 766 10.55 -12.03 -30.70
CA PRO A 766 10.35 -13.07 -31.70
C PRO A 766 11.17 -14.35 -31.39
N LEU A 767 10.70 -15.16 -30.42
CA LEU A 767 11.43 -16.35 -29.98
C LEU A 767 11.70 -17.39 -31.09
N THR A 768 12.91 -17.94 -31.06
CA THR A 768 13.38 -19.04 -31.92
C THR A 768 14.08 -20.12 -31.10
N ALA A 769 14.14 -21.35 -31.63
CA ALA A 769 14.75 -22.48 -30.94
C ALA A 769 15.46 -23.45 -31.91
N THR A 770 16.58 -24.02 -31.46
CA THR A 770 17.38 -25.03 -32.18
C THR A 770 17.75 -26.20 -31.29
N ILE A 771 17.93 -27.38 -31.89
CA ILE A 771 18.36 -28.61 -31.22
C ILE A 771 19.52 -29.27 -31.97
N ASP A 772 20.60 -29.55 -31.25
CA ASP A 772 21.67 -30.45 -31.66
C ASP A 772 21.43 -31.81 -30.98
N PRO A 773 21.26 -32.91 -31.74
CA PRO A 773 21.04 -34.24 -31.17
C PRO A 773 22.31 -34.86 -30.55
N GLY A 774 23.46 -34.19 -30.66
CA GLY A 774 24.77 -34.69 -30.26
C GLY A 774 25.72 -34.95 -31.44
N ASP A 775 25.36 -34.53 -32.67
CA ASP A 775 26.15 -34.71 -33.89
C ASP A 775 26.93 -33.45 -34.32
N GLY A 776 26.77 -32.34 -33.59
CA GLY A 776 27.41 -31.06 -33.86
C GLY A 776 26.68 -30.20 -34.90
N LYS A 777 25.43 -30.53 -35.26
CA LYS A 777 24.65 -29.84 -36.30
C LYS A 777 23.27 -29.41 -35.76
N PRO A 778 23.17 -28.24 -35.11
CA PRO A 778 21.89 -27.70 -34.67
C PRO A 778 20.86 -27.57 -35.80
N VAL A 779 19.64 -28.05 -35.56
CA VAL A 779 18.49 -27.94 -36.47
C VAL A 779 17.39 -27.14 -35.79
N ALA A 780 16.68 -26.29 -36.52
CA ALA A 780 15.53 -25.56 -36.00
C ALA A 780 14.46 -26.50 -35.39
N LEU A 781 13.86 -26.06 -34.29
CA LEU A 781 12.72 -26.70 -33.65
C LEU A 781 11.42 -26.03 -34.13
N PRO A 782 10.46 -26.78 -34.72
CA PRO A 782 9.13 -26.26 -34.94
C PRO A 782 8.38 -26.15 -33.59
N GLY A 783 7.68 -25.03 -33.41
CA GLY A 783 6.88 -24.76 -32.22
C GLY A 783 5.73 -23.80 -32.52
N GLN A 784 5.04 -23.37 -31.47
CA GLN A 784 4.13 -22.22 -31.51
C GLN A 784 4.66 -21.19 -30.52
N SER A 785 4.76 -19.93 -30.95
CA SER A 785 5.03 -18.79 -30.06
C SER A 785 3.71 -18.27 -29.50
N GLU A 786 3.69 -17.99 -28.20
CA GLU A 786 2.61 -17.30 -27.51
C GLU A 786 3.17 -16.03 -26.87
N ASN A 787 2.77 -14.87 -27.40
CA ASN A 787 3.28 -13.55 -27.05
C ASN A 787 2.37 -12.86 -26.01
N ASN A 788 2.19 -13.53 -24.86
CA ASN A 788 1.26 -13.12 -23.80
C ASN A 788 2.00 -12.83 -22.49
N ARG A 789 1.90 -11.59 -22.00
CA ARG A 789 2.42 -11.17 -20.68
C ARG A 789 1.97 -12.15 -19.57
N PRO A 790 2.87 -12.67 -18.70
CA PRO A 790 4.21 -12.15 -18.41
C PRO A 790 5.31 -12.50 -19.42
N ASP A 791 5.27 -13.67 -20.06
CA ASP A 791 6.43 -14.24 -20.76
C ASP A 791 6.07 -14.68 -22.19
N ALA A 792 6.89 -14.33 -23.19
CA ALA A 792 6.84 -15.00 -24.49
C ALA A 792 7.20 -16.48 -24.30
N THR A 793 6.43 -17.38 -24.91
CA THR A 793 6.66 -18.83 -24.78
C THR A 793 6.64 -19.54 -26.12
N LEU A 794 7.75 -20.20 -26.47
CA LEU A 794 7.84 -21.13 -27.60
C LEU A 794 7.86 -22.58 -27.09
N ALA A 795 6.75 -23.30 -27.28
CA ALA A 795 6.65 -24.72 -26.95
C ALA A 795 7.04 -25.61 -28.12
N PHE A 796 7.85 -26.65 -27.88
CA PHE A 796 8.37 -27.57 -28.91
C PHE A 796 8.28 -29.04 -28.51
N SER A 797 8.23 -29.92 -29.51
CA SER A 797 8.34 -31.38 -29.35
C SER A 797 8.88 -32.01 -30.64
N ARG A 798 9.84 -32.95 -30.52
CA ARG A 798 10.51 -33.58 -31.66
C ARG A 798 10.97 -35.00 -31.34
N GLU A 799 10.78 -35.92 -32.28
CA GLU A 799 11.39 -37.25 -32.24
C GLU A 799 12.85 -37.20 -32.74
N ILE A 800 13.73 -37.92 -32.07
CA ILE A 800 15.13 -38.18 -32.41
C ILE A 800 15.34 -39.70 -32.33
N ALA A 801 16.16 -40.27 -33.21
CA ALA A 801 16.58 -41.67 -33.13
C ALA A 801 18.11 -41.73 -33.11
N PHE A 802 18.65 -42.67 -32.36
CA PHE A 802 20.09 -42.97 -32.29
C PHE A 802 20.34 -44.30 -32.99
N GLY A 803 21.40 -44.38 -33.78
CA GLY A 803 21.70 -45.57 -34.59
C GLY A 803 22.49 -46.65 -33.85
N ASP A 804 23.01 -46.31 -32.67
CA ASP A 804 24.01 -47.03 -31.89
C ASP A 804 23.78 -46.63 -30.43
N ASN A 805 24.29 -47.43 -29.50
CA ASN A 805 24.20 -47.25 -28.07
C ASN A 805 25.19 -46.17 -27.54
N GLY A 806 25.45 -46.19 -26.24
CA GLY A 806 26.35 -45.25 -25.57
C GLY A 806 25.65 -43.99 -25.07
N THR A 807 26.35 -42.86 -25.00
CA THR A 807 25.80 -41.60 -24.44
C THR A 807 25.98 -40.41 -25.37
N PHE A 808 24.87 -39.69 -25.57
CA PHE A 808 24.71 -38.54 -26.45
C PHE A 808 24.23 -37.34 -25.64
N THR A 809 24.91 -36.20 -25.78
CA THR A 809 24.52 -34.95 -25.11
C THR A 809 23.63 -34.15 -26.06
N VAL A 810 22.32 -34.13 -25.78
CA VAL A 810 21.36 -33.34 -26.55
C VAL A 810 21.41 -31.89 -26.06
N LYS A 811 21.64 -30.95 -26.97
CA LYS A 811 21.74 -29.51 -26.68
C LYS A 811 20.60 -28.75 -27.33
N ILE A 812 19.91 -27.92 -26.57
CA ILE A 812 18.88 -27.01 -27.08
C ILE A 812 19.32 -25.58 -26.80
N CYS A 813 19.25 -24.71 -27.80
CA CYS A 813 19.48 -23.28 -27.66
C CYS A 813 18.23 -22.51 -28.08
N GLY A 814 17.74 -21.63 -27.21
CA GLY A 814 16.69 -20.66 -27.49
C GLY A 814 17.28 -19.26 -27.64
N SER A 815 16.64 -18.45 -28.47
CA SER A 815 17.01 -17.06 -28.75
C SER A 815 15.75 -16.18 -28.85
N ASP A 816 15.85 -15.00 -28.26
CA ASP A 816 15.19 -13.74 -28.64
C ASP A 816 15.80 -13.24 -29.98
N ASP A 817 15.70 -11.95 -30.32
CA ASP A 817 16.40 -11.35 -31.48
C ASP A 817 17.80 -10.75 -31.18
N ASP A 818 18.27 -10.87 -29.93
CA ASP A 818 19.38 -10.07 -29.38
C ASP A 818 20.50 -10.94 -28.76
N THR A 819 20.13 -12.07 -28.15
CA THR A 819 20.97 -12.98 -27.36
C THR A 819 20.67 -14.48 -27.62
N SER A 820 21.17 -15.35 -26.75
CA SER A 820 20.83 -16.80 -26.78
C SER A 820 21.18 -17.47 -25.46
N ALA A 821 20.39 -18.47 -25.08
CA ALA A 821 20.67 -19.35 -23.95
C ALA A 821 20.58 -20.82 -24.37
N CYS A 822 21.47 -21.66 -23.84
CA CYS A 822 21.51 -23.08 -24.16
C CYS A 822 21.40 -23.96 -22.92
N ARG A 823 20.80 -25.14 -23.08
CA ARG A 823 20.69 -26.19 -22.07
C ARG A 823 21.01 -27.56 -22.67
N GLU A 824 21.74 -28.36 -21.92
CA GLU A 824 22.23 -29.68 -22.33
C GLU A 824 21.63 -30.78 -21.44
N ALA A 825 21.41 -31.96 -21.99
CA ALA A 825 20.95 -33.15 -21.27
C ALA A 825 21.55 -34.43 -21.88
N ASP A 826 22.13 -35.28 -21.03
CA ASP A 826 22.72 -36.55 -21.47
C ASP A 826 21.66 -37.64 -21.61
N VAL A 827 21.71 -38.34 -22.75
CA VAL A 827 20.88 -39.47 -23.11
C VAL A 827 21.76 -40.70 -23.25
N THR A 828 21.60 -41.67 -22.35
CA THR A 828 22.17 -43.01 -22.51
C THR A 828 21.21 -43.91 -23.27
N VAL A 829 21.73 -44.55 -24.32
CA VAL A 829 21.10 -45.56 -25.17
C VAL A 829 21.79 -46.92 -24.92
N ALA A 830 21.08 -48.03 -25.08
CA ALA A 830 21.51 -49.39 -24.79
C ALA A 830 21.39 -50.32 -26.00
N ASN A 831 22.20 -51.38 -26.00
CA ASN A 831 22.43 -52.31 -27.10
C ASN A 831 21.36 -53.41 -27.24
N VAL A 832 21.13 -53.92 -28.45
CA VAL A 832 20.11 -54.92 -28.80
C VAL A 832 20.67 -56.06 -29.66
N ASP A 833 21.16 -57.13 -29.03
CA ASP A 833 21.79 -58.32 -29.65
C ASP A 833 21.26 -58.74 -31.05
N PRO A 834 22.13 -58.99 -32.05
CA PRO A 834 21.73 -59.45 -33.38
C PRO A 834 21.06 -60.81 -33.40
N SER A 835 20.14 -61.01 -34.35
CA SER A 835 19.44 -62.28 -34.57
C SER A 835 20.00 -63.03 -35.79
N ALA A 836 20.24 -64.34 -35.65
CA ALA A 836 20.79 -65.19 -36.73
C ALA A 836 19.97 -66.47 -36.93
N VAL A 837 19.61 -66.79 -38.18
CA VAL A 837 18.75 -67.94 -38.52
C VAL A 837 19.25 -68.65 -39.78
N ILE A 838 19.59 -69.94 -39.68
CA ILE A 838 20.01 -70.76 -40.84
C ILE A 838 18.77 -71.26 -41.60
N ASP A 839 18.81 -71.20 -42.94
CA ASP A 839 17.77 -71.79 -43.80
C ASP A 839 17.78 -73.33 -43.71
N LYS A 840 16.66 -73.89 -43.22
CA LYS A 840 16.45 -75.34 -43.02
C LYS A 840 15.56 -75.95 -44.10
N THR A 841 15.41 -75.27 -45.24
CA THR A 841 14.77 -75.74 -46.47
C THR A 841 15.52 -76.95 -47.03
N GLY A 842 14.80 -77.92 -47.59
CA GLY A 842 15.38 -79.18 -48.09
C GLY A 842 15.87 -80.15 -47.00
N ALA A 843 15.84 -79.80 -45.71
CA ALA A 843 16.16 -80.75 -44.63
C ALA A 843 15.10 -81.86 -44.51
N VAL A 844 15.57 -83.09 -44.33
CA VAL A 844 14.82 -84.34 -44.31
C VAL A 844 14.33 -84.64 -42.90
N PRO A 845 13.08 -85.11 -42.69
CA PRO A 845 12.59 -85.56 -41.39
C PRO A 845 13.10 -86.97 -41.08
N LEU A 846 14.12 -87.05 -40.22
CA LEU A 846 14.72 -88.30 -39.73
C LEU A 846 14.46 -88.47 -38.22
N ALA A 847 14.78 -89.65 -37.66
CA ALA A 847 14.58 -89.91 -36.23
C ALA A 847 15.33 -88.91 -35.33
N GLY A 848 16.55 -88.52 -35.70
CA GLY A 848 17.35 -87.48 -35.06
C GLY A 848 16.95 -86.02 -35.42
N GLY A 849 15.79 -85.80 -36.04
CA GLY A 849 15.25 -84.46 -36.34
C GLY A 849 15.37 -84.03 -37.80
N ARG A 850 15.05 -82.75 -38.08
CA ARG A 850 15.22 -82.15 -39.42
C ARG A 850 16.71 -82.05 -39.73
N THR A 851 17.15 -82.81 -40.72
CA THR A 851 18.56 -83.06 -41.00
C THR A 851 18.84 -82.76 -42.47
N LEU A 852 19.81 -81.91 -42.78
CA LEU A 852 20.26 -81.76 -44.17
C LEU A 852 20.96 -83.04 -44.61
N VAL A 853 20.77 -83.43 -45.86
CA VAL A 853 21.46 -84.57 -46.48
C VAL A 853 22.23 -84.06 -47.71
N VAL A 854 23.47 -84.53 -47.87
CA VAL A 854 24.39 -84.23 -48.98
C VAL A 854 25.28 -85.45 -49.26
N ARG A 855 25.98 -85.46 -50.39
CA ARG A 855 26.91 -86.54 -50.77
C ARG A 855 28.37 -86.14 -50.53
N SER A 856 29.24 -87.09 -50.20
CA SER A 856 30.64 -86.82 -49.89
C SER A 856 31.39 -86.30 -51.13
N GLY A 857 31.98 -85.11 -51.03
CA GLY A 857 32.62 -84.41 -52.16
C GLY A 857 31.69 -83.47 -52.95
N GLU A 858 30.43 -83.34 -52.57
CA GLU A 858 29.50 -82.33 -53.08
C GLU A 858 29.79 -80.95 -52.43
N GLU A 859 29.95 -79.89 -53.23
CA GLU A 859 29.97 -78.52 -52.72
C GLU A 859 28.52 -78.03 -52.55
N LYS A 860 28.16 -77.58 -51.35
CA LYS A 860 26.84 -77.03 -51.06
C LYS A 860 26.94 -75.65 -50.41
N ARG A 861 26.01 -74.77 -50.77
CA ARG A 861 25.81 -73.48 -50.09
C ARG A 861 24.83 -73.62 -48.95
N TYR A 862 25.14 -72.94 -47.85
CA TYR A 862 24.33 -72.91 -46.64
C TYR A 862 23.95 -71.46 -46.39
N THR A 863 22.66 -71.15 -46.54
CA THR A 863 22.13 -69.78 -46.45
C THR A 863 21.67 -69.49 -45.03
N ALA A 864 21.86 -68.26 -44.55
CA ALA A 864 21.25 -67.74 -43.33
C ALA A 864 20.81 -66.29 -43.51
N ARG A 865 19.79 -65.87 -42.73
CA ARG A 865 19.42 -64.47 -42.57
C ARG A 865 19.88 -63.98 -41.20
N ILE A 866 20.38 -62.76 -41.16
CA ILE A 866 20.89 -62.11 -39.96
C ILE A 866 20.25 -60.71 -39.88
N THR A 867 19.84 -60.25 -38.69
CA THR A 867 19.19 -58.95 -38.53
C THR A 867 19.55 -58.28 -37.21
N ASP A 868 19.80 -56.98 -37.26
CA ASP A 868 20.15 -56.15 -36.10
C ASP A 868 19.36 -54.81 -36.16
N PRO A 869 18.74 -54.33 -35.06
CA PRO A 869 18.17 -52.99 -34.98
C PRO A 869 19.20 -51.85 -35.04
N GLY A 870 20.45 -52.09 -34.66
CA GLY A 870 21.54 -51.13 -34.62
C GLY A 870 22.28 -50.94 -35.95
N SER A 871 23.31 -50.09 -35.93
CA SER A 871 24.12 -49.66 -37.07
C SER A 871 25.50 -50.37 -37.11
N ASP A 872 25.55 -51.67 -36.84
CA ASP A 872 26.78 -52.36 -36.40
C ASP A 872 27.47 -53.28 -37.44
N ASP A 873 28.79 -53.51 -37.31
CA ASP A 873 29.64 -54.25 -38.25
C ASP A 873 29.55 -55.78 -38.08
N GLU A 874 28.38 -56.30 -38.40
CA GLU A 874 27.99 -57.71 -38.35
C GLU A 874 29.00 -58.72 -38.93
N THR A 875 29.39 -59.69 -38.12
CA THR A 875 30.39 -60.74 -38.39
C THR A 875 29.80 -62.13 -38.18
N MET A 876 29.42 -62.75 -39.29
CA MET A 876 28.85 -64.10 -39.37
C MET A 876 29.96 -65.17 -39.39
N GLY A 877 29.94 -66.10 -38.44
CA GLY A 877 30.87 -67.23 -38.33
C GLY A 877 30.17 -68.59 -38.40
N TRP A 878 30.52 -69.40 -39.41
CA TRP A 878 29.98 -70.74 -39.63
C TRP A 878 30.98 -71.82 -39.23
N ALA A 879 30.63 -72.67 -38.27
CA ALA A 879 31.40 -73.86 -37.92
C ALA A 879 30.76 -75.12 -38.52
N TRP A 880 31.56 -75.86 -39.29
CA TRP A 880 31.14 -77.00 -40.13
C TRP A 880 31.09 -78.35 -39.38
N GLY A 881 31.73 -78.46 -38.22
CA GLY A 881 31.71 -79.66 -37.38
C GLY A 881 32.51 -80.87 -37.89
N ASP A 882 33.11 -80.80 -39.08
CA ASP A 882 33.97 -81.83 -39.67
C ASP A 882 35.47 -81.72 -39.30
N GLY A 883 35.83 -80.64 -38.60
CA GLY A 883 37.20 -80.32 -38.23
C GLY A 883 37.90 -79.33 -39.17
N THR A 884 37.23 -78.84 -40.22
CA THR A 884 37.72 -77.69 -40.99
C THR A 884 37.56 -76.38 -40.20
N PRO A 885 38.40 -75.36 -40.46
CA PRO A 885 38.27 -74.05 -39.81
C PRO A 885 36.91 -73.40 -40.11
N PRO A 886 36.31 -72.66 -39.15
CA PRO A 886 35.10 -71.90 -39.41
C PRO A 886 35.28 -70.88 -40.55
N THR A 887 34.22 -70.68 -41.34
CA THR A 887 34.17 -69.63 -42.36
C THR A 887 33.56 -68.36 -41.75
N THR A 888 34.26 -67.24 -41.85
CA THR A 888 33.81 -65.95 -41.31
C THR A 888 33.58 -64.91 -42.41
N THR A 889 32.40 -64.29 -42.42
CA THR A 889 31.99 -63.19 -43.31
C THR A 889 31.67 -61.96 -42.46
N THR A 890 32.37 -60.84 -42.67
CA THR A 890 32.03 -59.56 -42.02
C THR A 890 31.36 -58.63 -43.04
N SER A 891 30.28 -57.98 -42.61
CA SER A 891 29.48 -57.03 -43.36
C SER A 891 29.52 -55.68 -42.66
N LEU A 892 30.27 -54.74 -43.24
CA LEU A 892 30.46 -53.41 -42.66
C LEU A 892 29.25 -52.51 -42.92
N VAL A 893 29.04 -51.50 -42.08
CA VAL A 893 27.98 -50.48 -42.22
C VAL A 893 28.44 -49.35 -43.12
N ASN A 894 29.69 -48.89 -42.92
CA ASN A 894 30.30 -47.79 -43.66
C ASN A 894 31.55 -48.22 -44.47
N PRO A 895 31.44 -49.23 -45.38
CA PRO A 895 32.58 -49.79 -46.10
C PRO A 895 33.30 -48.74 -46.97
N PRO A 896 34.65 -48.74 -47.01
CA PRO A 896 35.56 -49.77 -46.50
C PRO A 896 36.06 -49.52 -45.07
N GLY A 897 35.51 -48.54 -44.34
CA GLY A 897 35.81 -48.36 -42.92
C GLY A 897 34.98 -49.30 -42.06
N THR A 898 35.44 -49.53 -40.82
CA THR A 898 34.54 -50.02 -39.77
C THR A 898 33.66 -48.87 -39.29
N ASP A 899 32.53 -49.19 -38.65
CA ASP A 899 31.80 -48.16 -37.92
C ASP A 899 32.61 -47.68 -36.69
N PRO A 900 32.43 -46.42 -36.25
CA PRO A 900 32.85 -46.00 -34.92
C PRO A 900 31.70 -46.26 -33.93
N ALA A 901 32.02 -46.72 -32.71
CA ALA A 901 31.09 -46.95 -31.58
C ALA A 901 30.45 -45.65 -30.99
N ARG A 902 29.87 -44.86 -31.90
CA ARG A 902 28.76 -43.91 -31.82
C ARG A 902 28.43 -43.58 -33.28
N SER A 903 27.67 -44.44 -33.94
CA SER A 903 27.43 -44.41 -35.38
C SER A 903 26.92 -43.05 -35.87
N PRO A 904 27.49 -42.48 -36.95
CA PRO A 904 27.06 -41.19 -37.49
C PRO A 904 25.72 -41.27 -38.25
N SER A 905 25.06 -42.42 -38.28
CA SER A 905 23.87 -42.71 -39.08
C SER A 905 23.01 -43.81 -38.47
N VAL A 906 21.70 -43.78 -38.71
CA VAL A 906 20.77 -44.88 -38.34
C VAL A 906 20.65 -45.82 -39.54
N GLN A 907 21.24 -47.02 -39.47
CA GLN A 907 21.30 -48.00 -40.56
C GLN A 907 21.09 -49.47 -40.10
N PRO A 908 19.87 -49.84 -39.64
CA PRO A 908 19.53 -51.20 -39.22
C PRO A 908 19.92 -52.30 -40.22
N ARG A 909 20.36 -53.44 -39.72
CA ARG A 909 20.93 -54.55 -40.52
C ARG A 909 19.86 -55.58 -40.90
N ASP A 910 19.81 -55.95 -42.17
CA ASP A 910 19.06 -57.11 -42.68
C ASP A 910 19.90 -57.79 -43.76
N LEU A 911 20.63 -58.82 -43.35
CA LEU A 911 21.74 -59.42 -44.09
C LEU A 911 21.42 -60.87 -44.47
N THR A 912 22.08 -61.36 -45.50
CA THR A 912 22.02 -62.77 -45.92
C THR A 912 23.44 -63.26 -46.22
N ASP A 913 23.88 -64.29 -45.50
CA ASP A 913 25.15 -64.96 -45.74
C ASP A 913 24.92 -66.33 -46.38
N ALA A 914 25.81 -66.74 -47.28
CA ALA A 914 25.62 -67.95 -48.11
C ALA A 914 26.95 -68.67 -48.50
N PRO A 915 27.83 -68.98 -47.53
CA PRO A 915 29.08 -69.69 -47.80
C PRO A 915 28.86 -71.08 -48.40
N ALA A 916 29.83 -71.52 -49.19
CA ALA A 916 29.91 -72.88 -49.72
C ALA A 916 30.87 -73.72 -48.89
N HIS A 917 30.54 -75.00 -48.67
CA HIS A 917 31.45 -75.98 -48.06
C HIS A 917 31.29 -77.37 -48.69
N THR A 918 32.35 -78.18 -48.61
CA THR A 918 32.46 -79.51 -49.23
C THR A 918 32.95 -80.54 -48.22
N TYR A 919 32.05 -81.41 -47.77
CA TYR A 919 32.37 -82.45 -46.81
C TYR A 919 33.00 -83.66 -47.51
N THR A 920 34.29 -83.90 -47.27
CA THR A 920 35.07 -84.91 -48.00
C THR A 920 34.96 -86.34 -47.44
N LYS A 921 34.60 -86.50 -46.16
CA LYS A 921 34.34 -87.81 -45.52
C LYS A 921 32.84 -87.97 -45.24
N PRO A 922 32.21 -89.11 -45.58
CA PRO A 922 30.82 -89.37 -45.22
C PRO A 922 30.70 -89.68 -43.72
N CYS A 923 29.86 -88.91 -43.01
CA CYS A 923 29.56 -89.06 -41.59
C CYS A 923 28.33 -88.23 -41.20
N LEU A 924 28.01 -88.18 -39.90
CA LEU A 924 27.10 -87.22 -39.29
C LEU A 924 27.90 -86.05 -38.70
N TYR A 925 27.51 -84.82 -39.02
CA TYR A 925 28.12 -83.56 -38.56
C TYR A 925 27.06 -82.61 -37.95
N GLN A 926 27.52 -81.53 -37.34
CA GLN A 926 26.69 -80.46 -36.79
C GLN A 926 27.15 -79.12 -37.39
N LEU A 927 26.21 -78.42 -38.02
CA LEU A 927 26.41 -77.09 -38.59
C LEU A 927 25.93 -76.04 -37.59
N SER A 928 26.70 -74.98 -37.36
CA SER A 928 26.30 -73.87 -36.50
C SER A 928 26.78 -72.53 -37.03
N LEU A 929 25.96 -71.49 -36.84
CA LEU A 929 26.19 -70.10 -37.17
C LEU A 929 26.24 -69.27 -35.88
N THR A 930 27.09 -68.25 -35.87
CA THR A 930 27.10 -67.17 -34.88
C THR A 930 27.20 -65.84 -35.63
N ALA A 931 26.26 -64.92 -35.40
CA ALA A 931 26.39 -63.50 -35.74
C ALA A 931 26.96 -62.74 -34.54
N ARG A 932 27.61 -61.61 -34.82
CA ARG A 932 28.31 -60.75 -33.86
C ARG A 932 28.43 -59.37 -34.48
N ASP A 933 27.81 -58.37 -33.88
CA ASP A 933 28.22 -56.99 -33.98
C ASP A 933 29.69 -56.78 -33.52
N ASP A 934 30.20 -55.55 -33.63
CA ASP A 934 31.52 -55.14 -33.14
C ASP A 934 31.52 -54.52 -31.73
N ASP A 935 30.34 -54.37 -31.11
CA ASP A 935 30.08 -53.86 -29.76
C ASP A 935 30.31 -54.94 -28.66
N GLY A 936 29.83 -56.16 -28.90
CA GLY A 936 29.92 -57.31 -28.00
C GLY A 936 28.73 -58.29 -27.97
N GLY A 937 27.61 -57.96 -28.61
CA GLY A 937 26.40 -58.80 -28.72
C GLY A 937 26.59 -60.05 -29.60
N THR A 938 25.65 -61.01 -29.50
CA THR A 938 25.74 -62.28 -30.26
C THR A 938 24.41 -62.99 -30.52
N GLY A 939 24.18 -63.42 -31.77
CA GLY A 939 23.10 -64.33 -32.17
C GLY A 939 23.59 -65.69 -32.65
N THR A 940 22.87 -66.81 -32.39
CA THR A 940 23.33 -68.16 -32.78
C THR A 940 22.22 -69.12 -33.23
N ASP A 941 22.49 -69.97 -34.22
CA ASP A 941 21.61 -71.08 -34.65
C ASP A 941 22.41 -72.30 -35.15
N GLY A 942 21.78 -73.48 -35.29
CA GLY A 942 22.42 -74.70 -35.79
C GLY A 942 21.48 -75.81 -36.28
N MET A 943 22.03 -76.85 -36.92
CA MET A 943 21.31 -78.07 -37.32
C MET A 943 22.23 -79.27 -37.62
N PRO A 944 21.71 -80.52 -37.54
CA PRO A 944 22.45 -81.72 -37.97
C PRO A 944 22.54 -81.85 -39.50
N LEU A 945 23.64 -82.44 -39.96
CA LEU A 945 23.94 -82.73 -41.37
C LEU A 945 24.42 -84.18 -41.53
N ILE A 946 23.82 -84.93 -42.45
CA ILE A 946 24.33 -86.23 -42.93
C ILE A 946 25.06 -86.00 -44.25
N VAL A 947 26.28 -86.54 -44.32
CA VAL A 947 27.07 -86.66 -45.54
C VAL A 947 27.11 -88.14 -45.91
N GLN A 948 26.39 -88.52 -46.95
CA GLN A 948 26.36 -89.88 -47.48
C GLN A 948 27.64 -90.19 -48.26
N GLY A 949 27.95 -91.47 -48.46
CA GLY A 949 28.97 -91.91 -49.41
C GLY A 949 28.59 -91.64 -50.87
N HIS A 950 29.33 -92.28 -51.78
CA HIS A 950 29.15 -92.11 -53.23
C HIS A 950 29.23 -93.45 -53.98
N ALA A 951 28.59 -94.49 -53.43
CA ALA A 951 28.50 -95.81 -54.06
C ALA A 951 27.34 -95.86 -55.08
N PRO A 952 27.57 -96.33 -56.33
CA PRO A 952 26.55 -96.29 -57.39
C PRO A 952 25.54 -97.45 -57.36
N LEU A 953 25.64 -98.39 -56.41
CA LEU A 953 24.79 -99.56 -56.30
C LEU A 953 24.52 -99.90 -54.83
N SER A 954 23.39 -100.54 -54.56
CA SER A 954 23.07 -101.16 -53.26
C SER A 954 23.91 -102.42 -53.02
N LEU A 955 24.11 -102.78 -51.75
CA LEU A 955 24.81 -104.00 -51.34
C LEU A 955 23.87 -104.89 -50.50
N LEU A 956 23.91 -106.19 -50.79
CA LEU A 956 23.20 -107.22 -50.04
C LEU A 956 23.63 -107.25 -48.57
N ALA A 957 22.72 -107.65 -47.68
CA ALA A 957 23.01 -107.84 -46.26
C ALA A 957 24.20 -108.77 -45.98
N ASP A 958 24.45 -109.77 -46.83
CA ASP A 958 25.62 -110.65 -46.73
C ASP A 958 26.95 -109.98 -47.12
N VAL A 959 26.91 -109.02 -48.05
CA VAL A 959 28.10 -108.20 -48.40
C VAL A 959 28.39 -107.22 -47.25
N TRP A 960 27.35 -106.61 -46.67
CA TRP A 960 27.49 -105.82 -45.45
C TRP A 960 27.98 -106.65 -44.27
N TYR A 961 27.52 -107.89 -44.11
CA TYR A 961 28.04 -108.81 -43.08
C TYR A 961 29.54 -109.02 -43.21
N VAL A 962 30.04 -109.35 -44.41
CA VAL A 962 31.48 -109.53 -44.66
C VAL A 962 32.25 -108.24 -44.39
N LYS A 963 31.72 -107.08 -44.79
CA LYS A 963 32.31 -105.76 -44.51
C LYS A 963 32.43 -105.48 -43.00
N TYR A 964 31.38 -105.68 -42.22
CA TYR A 964 31.39 -105.45 -40.77
C TYR A 964 32.07 -106.56 -39.94
N LEU A 965 32.25 -107.76 -40.51
CA LEU A 965 33.00 -108.87 -39.89
C LEU A 965 34.52 -108.74 -40.12
N THR A 966 34.94 -108.33 -41.33
CA THR A 966 36.36 -108.37 -41.76
C THR A 966 37.02 -107.00 -41.89
N GLY A 967 36.23 -105.92 -41.96
CA GLY A 967 36.71 -104.54 -41.99
C GLY A 967 37.56 -104.20 -43.22
N ASP A 968 38.81 -103.80 -42.93
CA ASP A 968 39.74 -103.10 -43.83
C ASP A 968 40.06 -103.87 -45.13
N LEU A 969 39.91 -105.20 -45.11
CA LEU A 969 40.06 -106.08 -46.27
C LEU A 969 39.03 -105.84 -47.40
N THR A 970 38.02 -104.99 -47.16
CA THR A 970 36.90 -104.77 -48.08
C THR A 970 36.87 -103.40 -48.78
N GLY A 971 37.94 -102.61 -48.66
CA GLY A 971 38.09 -101.30 -49.29
C GLY A 971 37.28 -100.16 -48.66
N LEU A 972 36.47 -100.44 -47.63
CA LEU A 972 35.88 -99.43 -46.75
C LEU A 972 36.59 -99.50 -45.40
N GLY A 973 37.35 -98.46 -45.08
CA GLY A 973 38.13 -98.39 -43.84
C GLY A 973 37.26 -98.33 -42.60
N LYS A 974 37.84 -98.70 -41.45
CA LYS A 974 37.11 -98.79 -40.17
C LYS A 974 36.35 -97.51 -39.81
N GLU A 975 36.98 -96.33 -40.00
CA GLU A 975 36.36 -95.02 -39.71
C GLU A 975 35.08 -94.79 -40.52
N THR A 976 35.09 -95.15 -41.81
CA THR A 976 33.93 -94.99 -42.71
C THR A 976 32.77 -95.86 -42.27
N LEU A 977 33.04 -97.12 -41.91
CA LEU A 977 32.05 -98.05 -41.38
C LEU A 977 31.49 -97.56 -40.02
N ASP A 978 32.33 -97.05 -39.13
CA ASP A 978 31.88 -96.46 -37.85
C ASP A 978 31.05 -95.17 -38.08
N CYS A 979 31.37 -94.35 -39.09
CA CYS A 979 30.57 -93.19 -39.51
C CYS A 979 29.24 -93.58 -40.15
N TYR A 980 29.19 -94.65 -40.96
CA TYR A 980 27.92 -95.17 -41.50
C TYR A 980 27.00 -95.63 -40.37
N LEU A 981 27.53 -96.26 -39.31
CA LEU A 981 26.72 -96.61 -38.14
C LEU A 981 26.19 -95.37 -37.40
N LYS A 982 26.93 -94.25 -37.32
CA LYS A 982 26.38 -92.98 -36.80
C LYS A 982 25.22 -92.46 -37.65
N ILE A 983 25.33 -92.55 -38.98
CA ILE A 983 24.24 -92.18 -39.90
C ILE A 983 23.02 -93.09 -39.67
N VAL A 984 23.20 -94.41 -39.59
CA VAL A 984 22.13 -95.36 -39.26
C VAL A 984 21.46 -95.01 -37.93
N GLN A 985 22.24 -94.71 -36.88
CA GLN A 985 21.72 -94.34 -35.56
C GLN A 985 20.96 -93.00 -35.54
N HIS A 986 21.27 -92.06 -36.43
CA HIS A 986 20.54 -90.78 -36.54
C HIS A 986 19.31 -90.88 -37.44
N SER A 987 19.35 -91.72 -38.48
CA SER A 987 18.25 -91.87 -39.43
C SER A 987 17.13 -92.80 -38.92
N SER A 988 17.50 -93.91 -38.29
CA SER A 988 16.63 -95.03 -37.94
C SER A 988 15.95 -94.88 -36.58
N ALA A 989 14.64 -95.13 -36.48
CA ALA A 989 13.93 -95.28 -35.21
C ALA A 989 14.14 -96.68 -34.58
N VAL A 990 14.49 -97.70 -35.38
CA VAL A 990 14.79 -99.05 -34.88
C VAL A 990 16.18 -99.12 -34.24
N PHE A 991 17.19 -98.52 -34.87
CA PHE A 991 18.60 -98.63 -34.49
C PHE A 991 19.10 -97.53 -33.54
N SER A 992 18.34 -96.44 -33.37
CA SER A 992 18.50 -95.51 -32.25
C SER A 992 17.96 -96.08 -30.94
N GLU A 993 16.75 -96.65 -30.95
CA GLU A 993 16.04 -96.99 -29.71
C GLU A 993 16.00 -98.48 -29.33
N LYS A 994 15.91 -99.41 -30.30
CA LYS A 994 15.47 -100.81 -30.03
C LYS A 994 16.49 -101.89 -30.35
N VAL A 995 17.38 -101.66 -31.31
CA VAL A 995 18.41 -102.62 -31.73
C VAL A 995 19.74 -101.88 -31.81
N ASP A 996 20.56 -102.03 -30.78
CA ASP A 996 21.85 -101.37 -30.71
C ASP A 996 22.83 -101.93 -31.76
N VAL A 997 23.16 -101.12 -32.77
CA VAL A 997 24.15 -101.42 -33.83
C VAL A 997 25.39 -100.52 -33.75
N SER A 998 25.58 -99.79 -32.64
CA SER A 998 26.60 -98.72 -32.44
C SER A 998 28.07 -99.11 -32.66
N THR A 999 28.37 -100.38 -32.96
CA THR A 999 29.72 -100.89 -33.18
C THR A 999 29.69 -102.00 -34.22
N GLN A 1000 30.80 -102.18 -34.95
CA GLN A 1000 30.89 -103.14 -36.06
C GLN A 1000 30.49 -104.57 -35.67
N GLY A 1001 30.89 -105.04 -34.49
CA GLY A 1001 30.48 -106.36 -33.98
C GLY A 1001 28.97 -106.49 -33.72
N LYS A 1002 28.29 -105.42 -33.30
CA LYS A 1002 26.83 -105.42 -33.15
C LYS A 1002 26.12 -105.41 -34.50
N ALA A 1003 26.58 -104.58 -35.44
CA ALA A 1003 26.09 -104.55 -36.81
C ALA A 1003 26.26 -105.91 -37.51
N ALA A 1004 27.45 -106.52 -37.42
CA ALA A 1004 27.73 -107.86 -37.94
C ALA A 1004 26.82 -108.94 -37.32
N ASN A 1005 26.50 -108.86 -36.03
CA ASN A 1005 25.57 -109.79 -35.38
C ASN A 1005 24.12 -109.68 -35.90
N VAL A 1006 23.67 -108.49 -36.31
CA VAL A 1006 22.36 -108.29 -36.96
C VAL A 1006 22.41 -108.74 -38.44
N LEU A 1007 23.55 -108.57 -39.09
CA LEU A 1007 23.78 -108.97 -40.48
C LEU A 1007 24.17 -110.46 -40.65
N PHE A 1008 24.29 -111.26 -39.58
CA PHE A 1008 24.60 -112.68 -39.71
C PHE A 1008 23.38 -113.50 -40.15
N LEU A 1009 23.58 -114.46 -41.07
CA LEU A 1009 22.52 -115.35 -41.57
C LEU A 1009 22.58 -116.71 -40.86
N ASN A 1010 21.47 -117.10 -40.23
CA ASN A 1010 21.25 -118.46 -39.73
C ASN A 1010 19.98 -119.03 -40.37
N LEU A 1011 20.02 -120.28 -40.85
CA LEU A 1011 18.96 -120.94 -41.62
C LEU A 1011 17.66 -121.21 -40.82
N LEU A 1012 17.57 -120.72 -39.58
CA LEU A 1012 16.42 -120.84 -38.67
C LEU A 1012 16.02 -119.48 -38.05
N MET A 1013 16.31 -118.35 -38.72
CA MET A 1013 15.98 -117.01 -38.21
C MET A 1013 14.47 -116.75 -38.13
N ASP A 1014 14.05 -116.15 -37.00
CA ASP A 1014 12.69 -115.63 -36.83
C ASP A 1014 12.47 -114.36 -37.70
N PRO A 1015 11.27 -114.16 -38.29
CA PRO A 1015 10.98 -113.01 -39.16
C PRO A 1015 11.36 -111.64 -38.59
N LYS A 1016 11.27 -111.43 -37.27
CA LYS A 1016 11.64 -110.13 -36.67
C LYS A 1016 13.13 -109.80 -36.86
N ARG A 1017 13.99 -110.83 -36.79
CA ARG A 1017 15.44 -110.69 -37.06
C ARG A 1017 15.76 -110.63 -38.55
N SER A 1018 14.96 -111.28 -39.40
CA SER A 1018 15.07 -111.13 -40.86
C SER A 1018 14.77 -109.69 -41.30
N LEU A 1019 13.79 -109.05 -40.66
CA LEU A 1019 13.48 -107.63 -40.86
C LEU A 1019 14.60 -106.71 -40.35
N ASP A 1020 15.14 -106.96 -39.14
CA ASP A 1020 16.30 -106.20 -38.61
C ASP A 1020 17.51 -106.25 -39.55
N ARG A 1021 17.82 -107.44 -40.08
CA ARG A 1021 18.89 -107.67 -41.07
C ARG A 1021 18.74 -106.77 -42.30
N GLN A 1022 17.55 -106.72 -42.89
CA GLN A 1022 17.33 -106.00 -44.13
C GLN A 1022 17.14 -104.48 -43.91
N LEU A 1023 16.57 -104.07 -42.78
CA LEU A 1023 16.55 -102.66 -42.35
C LEU A 1023 17.96 -102.11 -42.17
N LEU A 1024 18.86 -102.88 -41.54
CA LEU A 1024 20.24 -102.45 -41.34
C LEU A 1024 20.99 -102.35 -42.69
N ALA A 1025 20.82 -103.33 -43.58
CA ALA A 1025 21.40 -103.26 -44.92
C ALA A 1025 20.85 -102.07 -45.74
N ALA A 1026 19.56 -101.74 -45.64
CA ALA A 1026 18.96 -100.59 -46.31
C ALA A 1026 19.53 -99.26 -45.80
N TRP A 1027 19.61 -99.06 -44.47
CA TRP A 1027 20.21 -97.86 -43.89
C TRP A 1027 21.72 -97.76 -44.12
N LEU A 1028 22.42 -98.89 -44.26
CA LEU A 1028 23.83 -98.91 -44.67
C LEU A 1028 24.00 -98.54 -46.14
N ASN A 1029 23.11 -99.00 -47.02
CA ASN A 1029 23.05 -98.58 -48.42
C ASN A 1029 22.80 -97.06 -48.53
N PHE A 1030 21.86 -96.52 -47.74
CA PHE A 1030 21.67 -95.07 -47.59
C PHE A 1030 22.95 -94.35 -47.11
N ALA A 1031 23.57 -94.78 -46.01
CA ALA A 1031 24.79 -94.16 -45.50
C ALA A 1031 25.97 -94.21 -46.51
N ASN A 1032 26.01 -95.26 -47.33
CA ASN A 1032 26.98 -95.48 -48.41
C ASN A 1032 26.68 -94.67 -49.69
N GLY A 1033 25.55 -93.96 -49.75
CA GLY A 1033 25.12 -93.14 -50.89
C GLY A 1033 24.44 -93.92 -52.02
N SER A 1034 24.06 -95.18 -51.78
CA SER A 1034 23.36 -96.03 -52.75
C SER A 1034 21.90 -95.62 -52.98
N PHE A 1035 21.34 -94.74 -52.13
CA PHE A 1035 19.98 -94.20 -52.24
C PHE A 1035 19.92 -92.76 -51.73
N ASP A 1036 19.26 -91.85 -52.46
CA ASP A 1036 18.81 -90.55 -51.90
C ASP A 1036 17.49 -90.74 -51.10
N PRO A 1037 17.17 -89.88 -50.11
CA PRO A 1037 16.00 -90.07 -49.24
C PRO A 1037 14.66 -90.16 -49.99
N TYR A 1038 14.53 -89.42 -51.10
CA TYR A 1038 13.31 -89.32 -51.90
C TYR A 1038 13.44 -90.00 -53.27
N GLU A 1039 14.52 -90.74 -53.51
CA GLU A 1039 14.66 -91.61 -54.66
C GLU A 1039 13.62 -92.72 -54.59
N LEU A 1040 12.91 -93.00 -55.69
CA LEU A 1040 11.97 -94.11 -55.72
C LEU A 1040 12.73 -95.44 -55.77
N VAL A 1041 12.23 -96.45 -55.07
CA VAL A 1041 12.71 -97.84 -55.09
C VAL A 1041 11.55 -98.78 -55.41
N ASP A 1042 11.85 -99.95 -55.96
CA ASP A 1042 10.87 -101.00 -56.27
C ASP A 1042 10.47 -101.74 -54.99
N THR A 1043 9.18 -101.68 -54.62
CA THR A 1043 8.64 -102.39 -53.45
C THR A 1043 7.72 -103.57 -53.77
N ASP A 1044 7.14 -103.67 -54.97
CA ASP A 1044 6.22 -104.76 -55.35
C ASP A 1044 6.87 -105.86 -56.22
N SER A 1045 8.11 -105.61 -56.67
CA SER A 1045 8.95 -106.44 -57.54
C SER A 1045 8.53 -106.50 -59.01
N ASP A 1046 7.83 -105.49 -59.54
CA ASP A 1046 7.49 -105.38 -60.97
C ASP A 1046 8.60 -104.78 -61.87
N LEU A 1047 9.77 -104.49 -61.28
CA LEU A 1047 10.94 -103.84 -61.89
C LEU A 1047 10.75 -102.35 -62.22
N LYS A 1048 9.83 -101.67 -61.53
CA LYS A 1048 9.72 -100.20 -61.52
C LYS A 1048 9.84 -99.67 -60.10
N ALA A 1049 10.52 -98.55 -59.99
CA ALA A 1049 10.59 -97.79 -58.75
C ALA A 1049 9.25 -97.11 -58.46
N ASP A 1050 8.63 -97.42 -57.31
CA ASP A 1050 7.25 -97.03 -56.99
C ASP A 1050 7.13 -96.19 -55.70
N THR A 1051 7.97 -96.44 -54.70
CA THR A 1051 7.89 -95.85 -53.35
C THR A 1051 9.18 -95.13 -53.00
N PRO A 1052 9.17 -93.92 -52.40
CA PRO A 1052 10.39 -93.26 -51.94
C PRO A 1052 11.17 -94.13 -50.94
N PHE A 1053 12.50 -94.20 -51.06
CA PHE A 1053 13.37 -95.01 -50.22
C PHE A 1053 13.11 -94.78 -48.72
N LEU A 1054 13.04 -93.51 -48.30
CA LEU A 1054 12.76 -93.17 -46.90
C LEU A 1054 11.38 -93.64 -46.45
N GLU A 1055 10.36 -93.58 -47.32
CA GLU A 1055 9.02 -94.07 -47.01
C GLU A 1055 8.98 -95.61 -46.92
N ALA A 1056 9.60 -96.32 -47.86
CA ALA A 1056 9.69 -97.78 -47.84
C ALA A 1056 10.38 -98.28 -46.56
N VAL A 1057 11.50 -97.65 -46.18
CA VAL A 1057 12.22 -97.99 -44.95
C VAL A 1057 11.45 -97.59 -43.70
N GLN A 1058 10.86 -96.38 -43.63
CA GLN A 1058 10.06 -95.96 -42.47
C GLN A 1058 8.79 -96.81 -42.28
N ASN A 1059 8.15 -97.27 -43.36
CA ASN A 1059 7.03 -98.21 -43.29
C ASN A 1059 7.47 -99.57 -42.74
N ALA A 1060 8.62 -100.08 -43.17
CA ALA A 1060 9.21 -101.29 -42.63
C ALA A 1060 9.64 -101.14 -41.15
N GLU A 1061 10.17 -99.98 -40.75
CA GLU A 1061 10.47 -99.66 -39.35
C GLU A 1061 9.20 -99.60 -38.50
N LYS A 1062 8.13 -98.96 -38.98
CA LYS A 1062 6.84 -98.88 -38.29
C LYS A 1062 6.26 -100.27 -37.99
N VAL A 1063 6.32 -101.19 -38.95
CA VAL A 1063 5.95 -102.61 -38.74
C VAL A 1063 6.94 -103.34 -37.82
N ARG A 1064 8.23 -102.97 -37.82
CA ARG A 1064 9.25 -103.55 -36.93
C ARG A 1064 9.11 -103.07 -35.48
N LEU A 1065 8.60 -101.86 -35.26
CA LEU A 1065 8.40 -101.23 -33.96
C LEU A 1065 7.07 -101.63 -33.31
N ASP A 1066 6.03 -101.92 -34.09
CA ASP A 1066 4.75 -102.41 -33.60
C ASP A 1066 4.89 -103.74 -32.81
N PRO A 1067 4.49 -103.78 -31.52
CA PRO A 1067 4.51 -105.01 -30.73
C PRO A 1067 3.45 -106.04 -31.15
N GLN A 1068 2.43 -105.66 -31.93
CA GLN A 1068 1.37 -106.54 -32.44
C GLN A 1068 1.66 -107.10 -33.84
N ALA A 1069 2.74 -106.68 -34.51
CA ALA A 1069 3.07 -107.09 -35.87
C ALA A 1069 3.18 -108.61 -36.02
N THR A 1070 2.36 -109.19 -36.89
CA THR A 1070 2.35 -110.63 -37.15
C THR A 1070 3.61 -111.10 -37.87
N LYS A 1071 3.95 -112.39 -37.74
CA LYS A 1071 5.07 -113.00 -38.47
C LYS A 1071 4.94 -112.85 -39.99
N GLN A 1072 3.72 -112.74 -40.53
CA GLN A 1072 3.49 -112.51 -41.96
C GLN A 1072 3.81 -111.06 -42.36
N GLN A 1073 3.37 -110.06 -41.58
CA GLN A 1073 3.72 -108.65 -41.83
C GLN A 1073 5.23 -108.40 -41.72
N LEU A 1074 5.88 -108.98 -40.71
CA LEU A 1074 7.33 -108.92 -40.53
C LEU A 1074 8.09 -109.57 -41.70
N SER A 1075 7.61 -110.72 -42.20
CA SER A 1075 8.20 -111.40 -43.37
C SER A 1075 7.98 -110.61 -44.67
N ALA A 1076 6.81 -110.00 -44.85
CA ALA A 1076 6.50 -109.20 -46.04
C ALA A 1076 7.40 -107.96 -46.14
N GLN A 1077 7.56 -107.21 -45.04
CA GLN A 1077 8.47 -106.06 -45.00
C GLN A 1077 9.94 -106.48 -45.17
N ALA A 1078 10.33 -107.65 -44.64
CA ALA A 1078 11.67 -108.20 -44.87
C ALA A 1078 11.87 -108.59 -46.35
N ALA A 1079 10.84 -109.05 -47.05
CA ALA A 1079 10.91 -109.34 -48.48
C ALA A 1079 11.05 -108.06 -49.32
N ILE A 1080 10.23 -107.04 -49.05
CA ILE A 1080 10.29 -105.72 -49.72
C ILE A 1080 11.71 -105.13 -49.61
N LEU A 1081 12.27 -105.07 -48.39
CA LEU A 1081 13.64 -104.60 -48.18
C LEU A 1081 14.71 -105.54 -48.76
N THR A 1082 14.41 -106.84 -48.96
CA THR A 1082 15.33 -107.75 -49.67
C THR A 1082 15.41 -107.35 -51.15
N CYS A 1083 14.30 -106.98 -51.79
CA CYS A 1083 14.27 -106.49 -53.16
C CYS A 1083 15.05 -105.17 -53.30
N ILE A 1084 14.82 -104.21 -52.41
CA ILE A 1084 15.56 -102.93 -52.38
C ILE A 1084 17.08 -103.15 -52.18
N ASN A 1085 17.48 -104.11 -51.33
CA ASN A 1085 18.89 -104.39 -51.06
C ASN A 1085 19.59 -105.25 -52.15
N ILE A 1086 18.89 -105.71 -53.18
CA ILE A 1086 19.49 -106.38 -54.33
C ILE A 1086 19.99 -105.32 -55.32
N PRO A 1087 21.28 -105.36 -55.72
CA PRO A 1087 21.74 -104.53 -56.84
C PRO A 1087 21.12 -105.03 -58.14
N LEU A 1088 20.33 -104.17 -58.78
CA LEU A 1088 20.00 -104.30 -60.21
C LEU A 1088 21.26 -104.00 -61.04
N VAL A 1089 21.41 -104.65 -62.19
CA VAL A 1089 22.61 -104.65 -63.06
C VAL A 1089 22.31 -104.01 -64.40
#